data_AF-A0A932D851-F1
#
_entry.id   AF-A0A932D851-F1
#
_cell.length_a   1.000
_cell.length_b   1.000
_cell.length_c   1.000
_cell.angle_alpha   90.00
_cell.angle_beta   90.00
_cell.angle_gamma   90.00
#
_symmetry.space_group_name_H-M   'P 1'
#
loop_
_entity.id
_entity.type
_entity.pdbx_description
1 polymer ?
#
loop_
_entity_poly.entity_id
_entity_poly.type
_entity_poly.pdbx_seq_one_letter_code
_entity_poly.pdbx_strand_id
1 'polypeptide(L)'
;MNSRLGFNEQWSKSLWPRRTIGVVLLGLLWALSPAAKAAVESAAPLPLVPLRVRDVAQDATGLVWAIDQTGALFRWIAGRWDEVGFSPVHSDGAAGDSVAVSQHRGAHALLLASTPAGDVWALWSRADGYVGGEENYWLSRHRGARSEPISAFRAWLESADLFVDSKGNGWLTQTGPTIHRVAPDGTVTLAHSLTADQRTVHSDDRLNPVRAGEDGQGRLWFWGHYRVHMQSLRGFLVWDNGQFRHHPVIRGLPEEPFDAVVRKDAKTFWAATHHPQWLSLYAIDTSTLAATRVRELAPGGFDHPAEILSAGPAQFVVSANVLWRFRDGVWTKLVPVLDRAPPPSDGVMLGTRPVLSDERGVWIGANGAGLWLVSAADDSIRRLDWKTGQPLESVHGIFRLPEGRYLLVGLWQGAVEASAEQLLAAPAAGAPALQIWRTGRNLVADDRGHLWSLWDYSGQAMYEWTGAQWVEHPLPQELREHADLYDHYGFDSRGRLWQPYRKKGGKGREYFAIYDPQRQQWLLFDSARQALQAQLVHGADFSVDVSGSLRPAFSGDGRICFQEYDWERYRRLIQYYDGTQWHEWELRSVIGHNRPGHPSLPFFNHTGRLAINFHETSFNKTTREFADGQWGTVGFESAGIREALPFRLPAALRPSPESLTPDCLVQDRSGHCWVTWKQQLYWVGLGRCLPWFAATEPHPFLGVRRIHEVLTDALGNTVLRTGWTYGERFYVVLPPNHPLPDTSLRILSAELGAAEFEVEGGEATSAADVRLAKGRDSGANSVESLARPFAEVRITGIRLSGTPPVSAEISWEALPGVVYGLEFTRELGPRAHWQLLFKHTNTVDVIGPLRIQIPLSAEPMGFYRLTFSPR
;
A
#
# COMPACT_ATOMS: atom_id res chain seq x y z
N MET A 1 31.99 -39.93 52.94
CA MET A 1 32.09 -38.52 53.41
C MET A 1 31.11 -37.72 52.56
N ASN A 2 29.80 -37.71 52.83
CA ASN A 2 29.05 -36.96 53.84
C ASN A 2 29.27 -35.44 53.83
N SER A 3 28.32 -34.71 53.25
CA SER A 3 27.73 -33.51 53.89
C SER A 3 26.36 -33.19 53.28
N ARG A 4 25.32 -33.46 54.06
CA ARG A 4 23.94 -32.99 53.93
C ARG A 4 23.88 -31.51 54.38
N LEU A 5 23.10 -30.69 53.69
CA LEU A 5 22.41 -29.55 54.29
C LEU A 5 21.00 -29.50 53.71
N GLY A 6 20.01 -29.77 54.58
CA GLY A 6 18.59 -29.63 54.26
C GLY A 6 18.13 -28.20 54.51
N PHE A 7 17.17 -27.75 53.72
CA PHE A 7 16.38 -26.55 54.01
C PHE A 7 14.91 -26.92 54.08
N ASN A 8 14.31 -26.52 55.21
CA ASN A 8 12.94 -26.77 55.63
C ASN A 8 11.91 -26.08 54.73
N GLU A 9 10.89 -26.83 54.34
CA GLU A 9 9.56 -26.33 54.02
C GLU A 9 8.88 -25.83 55.30
N GLN A 10 8.63 -24.52 55.41
CA GLN A 10 7.56 -24.00 56.27
C GLN A 10 7.36 -22.49 56.05
N TRP A 11 6.63 -22.10 55.00
CA TRP A 11 5.87 -20.84 54.99
C TRP A 11 4.54 -21.07 54.30
N SER A 12 3.57 -21.54 55.07
CA SER A 12 2.17 -21.61 54.70
C SER A 12 1.45 -20.32 55.09
N LYS A 13 0.59 -19.83 54.19
CA LYS A 13 -0.60 -18.99 54.44
C LYS A 13 -0.34 -17.54 54.87
N SER A 14 -0.24 -16.67 53.86
CA SER A 14 -0.63 -15.27 53.96
C SER A 14 -1.80 -15.02 53.01
N LEU A 15 -3.01 -14.95 53.57
CA LEU A 15 -4.23 -14.53 52.88
C LEU A 15 -4.18 -13.00 52.73
N TRP A 16 -3.75 -12.50 51.58
CA TRP A 16 -4.06 -11.13 51.17
C TRP A 16 -5.36 -11.14 50.35
N PRO A 17 -6.37 -10.33 50.70
CA PRO A 17 -7.57 -10.22 49.87
C PRO A 17 -7.21 -9.62 48.50
N ARG A 18 -7.71 -10.24 47.42
CA ARG A 18 -7.47 -9.85 46.01
C ARG A 18 -7.78 -8.37 45.69
N ARG A 19 -8.46 -7.63 46.57
CA ARG A 19 -8.72 -6.18 46.42
C ARG A 19 -7.54 -5.28 46.80
N THR A 20 -6.55 -5.77 47.54
CA THR A 20 -5.38 -4.94 47.95
C THR A 20 -4.25 -4.96 46.90
N ILE A 21 -4.16 -6.02 46.09
CA ILE A 21 -3.14 -6.15 45.03
C ILE A 21 -3.35 -5.10 43.92
N GLY A 22 -4.61 -4.78 43.58
CA GLY A 22 -4.93 -3.74 42.60
C GLY A 22 -4.53 -2.33 43.05
N VAL A 23 -4.68 -2.01 44.34
CA VAL A 23 -4.32 -0.68 44.89
C VAL A 23 -2.81 -0.52 45.09
N VAL A 24 -2.11 -1.61 45.45
CA VAL A 24 -0.64 -1.60 45.60
C VAL A 24 0.08 -1.50 44.25
N LEU A 25 -0.44 -2.13 43.18
CA LEU A 25 0.09 -1.98 41.82
C LEU A 25 -0.15 -0.57 41.24
N LEU A 26 -1.32 0.02 41.50
CA LEU A 26 -1.61 1.42 41.14
C LEU A 26 -0.74 2.42 41.94
N GLY A 27 -0.46 2.15 43.21
CA GLY A 27 0.46 2.94 44.04
C GLY A 27 1.94 2.82 43.63
N LEU A 28 2.37 1.63 43.19
CA LEU A 28 3.73 1.41 42.66
C LEU A 28 3.95 2.05 41.29
N LEU A 29 2.92 2.13 40.43
CA LEU A 29 2.97 2.90 39.18
C LEU A 29 3.15 4.40 39.42
N TRP A 30 2.61 4.94 40.52
CA TRP A 30 2.83 6.33 40.95
C TRP A 30 4.19 6.56 41.64
N ALA A 31 4.81 5.50 42.15
CA ALA A 31 6.13 5.54 42.80
C ALA A 31 7.29 5.14 41.87
N LEU A 32 7.03 4.95 40.57
CA LEU A 32 8.10 4.76 39.59
C LEU A 32 9.00 6.00 39.60
N SER A 33 10.30 5.78 39.77
CA SER A 33 11.29 6.84 39.58
C SER A 33 11.08 7.49 38.20
N PRO A 34 11.42 8.77 38.01
CA PRO A 34 11.38 9.42 36.70
C PRO A 34 12.08 8.60 35.61
N ALA A 35 13.14 7.84 35.97
CA ALA A 35 13.83 6.93 35.08
C ALA A 35 12.97 5.72 34.64
N ALA A 36 12.22 5.12 35.55
CA ALA A 36 11.32 4.01 35.20
C ALA A 36 10.09 4.48 34.42
N LYS A 37 9.57 5.68 34.72
CA LYS A 37 8.51 6.31 33.90
C LYS A 37 9.00 6.64 32.50
N ALA A 38 10.20 7.22 32.36
CA ALA A 38 10.84 7.46 31.07
C ALA A 38 11.12 6.15 30.30
N ALA A 39 11.51 5.08 30.99
CA ALA A 39 11.69 3.77 30.36
C ALA A 39 10.38 3.19 29.81
N VAL A 40 9.28 3.29 30.57
CA VAL A 40 7.94 2.85 30.11
C VAL A 40 7.43 3.72 28.96
N GLU A 41 7.60 5.04 29.04
CA GLU A 41 7.23 5.97 27.95
C GLU A 41 8.10 5.77 26.70
N SER A 42 9.35 5.33 26.84
CA SER A 42 10.24 4.99 25.72
C SER A 42 9.88 3.66 25.03
N ALA A 43 9.09 2.80 25.69
CA ALA A 43 8.68 1.51 25.17
C ALA A 43 7.33 1.54 24.43
N ALA A 44 6.58 2.64 24.52
CA ALA A 44 5.32 2.78 23.79
C ALA A 44 5.57 2.92 22.28
N PRO A 45 4.69 2.36 21.43
CA PRO A 45 4.73 2.59 19.99
C PRO A 45 4.77 4.09 19.65
N LEU A 46 5.61 4.45 18.68
CA LEU A 46 5.67 5.83 18.20
C LEU A 46 4.35 6.19 17.50
N PRO A 47 3.64 7.26 17.93
CA PRO A 47 2.36 7.61 17.35
C PRO A 47 2.55 8.12 15.92
N LEU A 48 1.85 7.50 14.96
CA LEU A 48 1.74 8.02 13.61
C LEU A 48 0.53 8.96 13.52
N VAL A 49 0.71 10.14 12.94
CA VAL A 49 -0.37 11.07 12.63
C VAL A 49 -0.62 11.01 11.12
N PRO A 50 -1.73 10.41 10.66
CA PRO A 50 -1.97 10.21 9.24
C PRO A 50 -2.25 11.54 8.54
N LEU A 51 -1.49 11.82 7.48
CA LEU A 51 -1.78 12.85 6.48
C LEU A 51 -1.10 12.42 5.18
N ARG A 52 -1.82 12.51 4.06
CA ARG A 52 -1.23 12.19 2.76
C ARG A 52 -0.45 13.39 2.24
N VAL A 53 0.71 13.63 2.84
CA VAL A 53 1.62 14.72 2.49
C VAL A 53 2.20 14.49 1.10
N ARG A 54 2.18 15.51 0.25
CA ARG A 54 2.82 15.57 -1.06
C ARG A 54 4.14 16.36 -1.03
N ASP A 55 4.20 17.42 -0.22
CA ASP A 55 5.40 18.25 -0.06
C ASP A 55 5.51 18.81 1.37
N VAL A 56 6.72 19.09 1.84
CA VAL A 56 6.98 19.51 3.22
C VAL A 56 8.23 20.40 3.32
N ALA A 57 8.14 21.45 4.13
CA ALA A 57 9.25 22.37 4.39
C ALA A 57 9.20 22.91 5.82
N GLN A 58 10.34 23.33 6.36
CA GLN A 58 10.42 23.93 7.69
C GLN A 58 10.88 25.38 7.59
N ASP A 59 10.25 26.24 8.39
CA ASP A 59 10.65 27.64 8.54
C ASP A 59 11.64 27.84 9.70
N ALA A 60 12.24 29.02 9.80
CA ALA A 60 13.24 29.39 10.80
C ALA A 60 12.67 29.50 12.22
N THR A 61 11.35 29.46 12.41
CA THR A 61 10.74 29.37 13.75
C THR A 61 10.70 27.92 14.25
N GLY A 62 11.06 26.96 13.40
CA GLY A 62 10.98 25.54 13.67
C GLY A 62 9.62 24.93 13.29
N LEU A 63 8.69 25.72 12.74
CA LEU A 63 7.38 25.23 12.33
C LEU A 63 7.49 24.50 10.98
N VAL A 64 6.89 23.32 10.90
CA VAL A 64 6.88 22.49 9.70
C VAL A 64 5.56 22.68 8.96
N TRP A 65 5.64 22.96 7.67
CA TRP A 65 4.53 23.16 6.75
C TRP A 65 4.45 21.98 5.79
N ALA A 66 3.23 21.57 5.43
CA ALA A 66 3.01 20.47 4.51
C ALA A 66 1.88 20.79 3.54
N ILE A 67 1.96 20.28 2.32
CA ILE A 67 0.85 20.25 1.37
C ILE A 67 0.34 18.82 1.31
N ASP A 68 -0.98 18.62 1.40
CA ASP A 68 -1.56 17.29 1.24
C ASP A 68 -1.87 16.95 -0.24
N GLN A 69 -2.39 15.75 -0.48
CA GLN A 69 -2.79 15.31 -1.82
C GLN A 69 -3.89 16.15 -2.48
N THR A 70 -4.68 16.88 -1.70
CA THR A 70 -5.76 17.76 -2.19
C THR A 70 -5.24 19.16 -2.48
N GLY A 71 -3.97 19.44 -2.17
CA GLY A 71 -3.37 20.76 -2.28
C GLY A 71 -3.72 21.70 -1.13
N ALA A 72 -4.30 21.20 -0.04
CA ALA A 72 -4.52 21.97 1.18
C ALA A 72 -3.19 22.13 1.93
N LEU A 73 -2.99 23.32 2.51
CA LEU A 73 -1.79 23.65 3.29
C LEU A 73 -2.03 23.33 4.77
N PHE A 74 -1.08 22.66 5.39
CA PHE A 74 -1.09 22.29 6.79
C PHE A 74 0.18 22.80 7.48
N ARG A 75 0.10 22.90 8.81
CA ARG A 75 1.24 23.13 9.69
C ARG A 75 1.24 22.18 10.86
N TRP A 76 2.42 21.80 11.33
CA TRP A 76 2.57 20.89 12.47
C TRP A 76 2.51 21.66 13.79
N ILE A 77 1.47 21.45 14.59
CA ILE A 77 1.31 22.11 15.90
C ILE A 77 0.89 21.08 16.93
N ALA A 78 1.63 21.00 18.04
CA ALA A 78 1.29 20.19 19.22
C ALA A 78 0.93 18.73 18.87
N GLY A 79 1.78 18.06 18.08
CA GLY A 79 1.61 16.66 17.73
C GLY A 79 0.52 16.36 16.70
N ARG A 80 0.05 17.35 15.94
CA ARG A 80 -0.96 17.15 14.87
C ARG A 80 -0.76 18.09 13.69
N TRP A 81 -1.33 17.71 12.54
CA TRP A 81 -1.49 18.58 11.39
C TRP A 81 -2.72 19.48 11.58
N ASP A 82 -2.49 20.80 11.51
CA ASP A 82 -3.51 21.85 11.57
C ASP A 82 -3.67 22.42 10.16
N GLU A 83 -4.87 22.33 9.58
CA GLU A 83 -5.14 22.91 8.26
C GLU A 83 -5.09 24.43 8.35
N VAL A 84 -4.30 25.02 7.47
CA VAL A 84 -4.17 26.46 7.35
C VAL A 84 -5.28 26.90 6.41
N GLY A 85 -6.38 27.45 6.97
CA GLY A 85 -7.50 28.02 6.21
C GLY A 85 -7.15 29.28 5.41
N PHE A 86 -5.99 29.30 4.77
CA PHE A 86 -5.45 30.37 3.96
C PHE A 86 -5.51 29.97 2.49
N SER A 87 -6.10 30.82 1.66
CA SER A 87 -5.98 30.76 0.21
C SER A 87 -5.66 32.18 -0.31
N PRO A 88 -4.66 32.36 -1.18
CA PRO A 88 -4.28 33.68 -1.68
C PRO A 88 -5.34 34.32 -2.60
N VAL A 89 -6.45 33.63 -2.90
CA VAL A 89 -7.49 34.06 -3.87
C VAL A 89 -8.57 34.95 -3.23
N HIS A 90 -8.54 35.22 -1.92
CA HIS A 90 -9.61 35.93 -1.22
C HIS A 90 -9.59 37.47 -1.27
N SER A 91 -8.82 38.10 -2.18
CA SER A 91 -8.68 39.56 -2.19
C SER A 91 -9.76 40.34 -2.98
N ASP A 92 -10.68 39.69 -3.70
CA ASP A 92 -11.75 40.42 -4.40
C ASP A 92 -13.01 40.57 -3.53
N GLY A 93 -12.88 41.34 -2.44
CA GLY A 93 -13.86 42.31 -1.95
C GLY A 93 -15.35 41.98 -1.73
N ALA A 94 -15.84 40.75 -1.87
CA ALA A 94 -17.22 40.40 -1.57
C ALA A 94 -17.30 39.64 -0.24
N ALA A 95 -17.28 40.39 0.86
CA ALA A 95 -17.69 39.90 2.17
C ALA A 95 -19.20 39.65 2.15
N GLY A 96 -19.61 38.41 1.87
CA GLY A 96 -20.99 38.00 1.90
C GLY A 96 -21.10 36.48 1.76
N ASP A 97 -21.52 35.85 2.86
CA ASP A 97 -21.91 34.45 3.01
C ASP A 97 -20.80 33.40 3.19
N SER A 98 -20.61 33.06 4.47
CA SER A 98 -20.00 31.83 4.95
C SER A 98 -20.83 30.63 4.45
N VAL A 99 -20.48 30.09 3.29
CA VAL A 99 -20.91 28.75 2.87
C VAL A 99 -19.72 27.82 3.00
N ALA A 100 -19.99 26.67 3.61
CA ALA A 100 -19.05 25.66 4.02
C ALA A 100 -17.93 25.35 3.02
N VAL A 101 -16.75 25.10 3.56
CA VAL A 101 -15.45 24.73 2.95
C VAL A 101 -15.50 23.45 2.09
N SER A 102 -16.67 22.86 1.83
CA SER A 102 -16.78 21.65 1.03
C SER A 102 -17.29 21.95 -0.38
N GLN A 103 -16.35 21.92 -1.33
CA GLN A 103 -16.46 21.68 -2.79
C GLN A 103 -16.03 22.84 -3.70
N HIS A 104 -14.72 22.86 -3.98
CA HIS A 104 -14.10 23.18 -5.27
C HIS A 104 -14.38 24.54 -5.95
N ARG A 105 -13.83 25.66 -5.42
CA ARG A 105 -13.43 26.86 -6.24
C ARG A 105 -12.26 27.67 -5.62
N GLY A 106 -11.26 27.03 -5.01
CA GLY A 106 -10.05 27.69 -4.47
C GLY A 106 -8.79 27.38 -5.27
N ALA A 107 -7.70 28.15 -5.09
CA ALA A 107 -6.38 27.73 -5.54
C ALA A 107 -5.81 26.68 -4.57
N HIS A 108 -5.17 25.65 -5.12
CA HIS A 108 -4.52 24.55 -4.45
C HIS A 108 -3.01 24.82 -4.38
N ALA A 109 -2.39 24.60 -3.22
CA ALA A 109 -0.94 24.64 -3.12
C ALA A 109 -0.35 23.50 -3.96
N LEU A 110 0.73 23.78 -4.69
CA LEU A 110 1.41 22.87 -5.61
C LEU A 110 2.74 22.36 -5.01
N LEU A 111 3.54 23.24 -4.45
CA LEU A 111 4.86 22.92 -3.89
C LEU A 111 5.26 23.93 -2.81
N LEU A 112 6.26 23.56 -2.01
CA LEU A 112 6.89 24.35 -0.97
C LEU A 112 8.39 24.53 -1.26
N ALA A 113 8.93 25.69 -0.89
CA ALA A 113 10.36 25.93 -0.91
C ALA A 113 10.80 26.73 0.33
N SER A 114 11.83 26.25 1.04
CA SER A 114 12.45 27.02 2.11
C SER A 114 13.35 28.11 1.54
N THR A 115 13.29 29.32 2.10
CA THR A 115 14.18 30.42 1.73
C THR A 115 15.45 30.41 2.57
N PRO A 116 16.56 31.02 2.10
CA PRO A 116 17.75 31.22 2.93
C PRO A 116 17.51 32.04 4.20
N ALA A 117 16.48 32.91 4.20
CA ALA A 117 16.04 33.67 5.37
C ALA A 117 15.17 32.84 6.35
N GLY A 118 14.84 31.60 5.96
CA GLY A 118 14.04 30.66 6.72
C GLY A 118 12.54 30.92 6.69
N ASP A 119 12.02 31.53 5.63
CA ASP A 119 10.58 31.49 5.36
C ASP A 119 10.27 30.24 4.52
N VAL A 120 9.00 29.83 4.46
CA VAL A 120 8.52 28.83 3.51
C VAL A 120 7.66 29.53 2.47
N TRP A 121 7.99 29.37 1.20
CA TRP A 121 7.18 29.85 0.09
C TRP A 121 6.28 28.72 -0.42
N ALA A 122 5.04 29.04 -0.78
CA ALA A 122 4.11 28.12 -1.41
C ALA A 122 3.65 28.67 -2.76
N LEU A 123 3.72 27.84 -3.80
CA LEU A 123 3.12 28.10 -5.11
C LEU A 123 1.72 27.51 -5.17
N TRP A 124 0.76 28.25 -5.71
CA TRP A 124 -0.65 27.83 -5.80
C TRP A 124 -1.15 27.91 -7.23
N SER A 125 -2.11 27.04 -7.60
CA SER A 125 -2.83 27.09 -8.87
C SER A 125 -4.26 26.61 -8.73
N ARG A 126 -5.15 27.02 -9.63
CA ARG A 126 -6.52 26.45 -9.73
C ARG A 126 -6.56 25.14 -10.51
N ALA A 127 -5.55 24.88 -11.32
CA ALA A 127 -5.41 23.61 -12.04
C ALA A 127 -4.60 22.63 -11.21
N ASP A 128 -4.90 21.34 -11.35
CA ASP A 128 -4.21 20.25 -10.63
C ASP A 128 -2.76 20.01 -11.13
N GLY A 129 -2.10 21.01 -11.71
CA GLY A 129 -0.70 20.98 -12.17
C GLY A 129 -0.42 20.19 -13.44
N TYR A 130 -1.43 19.50 -14.01
CA TYR A 130 -1.28 18.60 -15.18
C TYR A 130 -1.96 19.10 -16.46
N VAL A 131 -2.60 20.27 -16.44
CA VAL A 131 -3.31 20.79 -17.61
C VAL A 131 -2.35 21.67 -18.40
N GLY A 132 -2.03 21.28 -19.64
CA GLY A 132 -1.24 22.09 -20.55
C GLY A 132 -2.01 23.36 -20.93
N GLY A 133 -1.64 24.49 -20.34
CA GLY A 133 -2.31 25.78 -20.56
C GLY A 133 -1.69 26.91 -19.75
N GLU A 134 -1.97 28.15 -20.17
CA GLU A 134 -1.66 29.34 -19.38
C GLU A 134 -2.69 29.51 -18.27
N GLU A 135 -2.27 29.36 -17.02
CA GLU A 135 -3.12 29.37 -15.83
C GLU A 135 -2.78 30.52 -14.89
N ASN A 136 -3.68 30.79 -13.93
CA ASN A 136 -3.40 31.72 -12.84
C ASN A 136 -2.63 31.00 -11.73
N TYR A 137 -1.54 31.62 -11.30
CA TYR A 137 -0.70 31.18 -10.20
C TYR A 137 -0.62 32.25 -9.13
N TRP A 138 -0.42 31.81 -7.90
CA TRP A 138 -0.18 32.68 -6.75
C TRP A 138 1.04 32.19 -5.99
N LEU A 139 1.75 33.11 -5.35
CA LEU A 139 2.79 32.80 -4.39
C LEU A 139 2.41 33.37 -3.03
N SER A 140 2.71 32.63 -1.98
CA SER A 140 2.61 33.12 -0.60
C SER A 140 3.86 32.78 0.19
N ARG A 141 4.08 33.55 1.26
CA ARG A 141 5.16 33.40 2.23
C ARG A 141 4.59 32.99 3.58
N HIS A 142 5.26 32.06 4.25
CA HIS A 142 4.84 31.47 5.51
C HIS A 142 5.98 31.48 6.53
N ARG A 143 5.69 31.95 7.76
CA ARG A 143 6.65 31.95 8.87
C ARG A 143 5.91 31.96 10.22
N GLY A 144 6.11 30.91 11.02
CA GLY A 144 5.41 30.74 12.29
C GLY A 144 3.89 30.77 12.08
N ALA A 145 3.18 31.66 12.77
CA ALA A 145 1.73 31.77 12.59
C ALA A 145 1.31 32.64 11.37
N ARG A 146 2.25 33.26 10.66
CA ARG A 146 1.96 34.25 9.60
C ARG A 146 1.96 33.60 8.22
N SER A 147 0.98 33.99 7.40
CA SER A 147 0.84 33.64 5.98
C SER A 147 0.48 34.91 5.20
N GLU A 148 1.23 35.23 4.15
CA GLU A 148 1.09 36.47 3.39
C GLU A 148 1.14 36.18 1.88
N PRO A 149 0.22 36.70 1.06
CA PRO A 149 0.36 36.63 -0.39
C PRO A 149 1.55 37.49 -0.83
N ILE A 150 2.35 36.98 -1.77
CA ILE A 150 3.47 37.68 -2.39
C ILE A 150 3.06 38.23 -3.75
N SER A 151 2.48 37.38 -4.59
CA SER A 151 2.18 37.72 -5.97
C SER A 151 1.06 36.87 -6.56
N ALA A 152 0.44 37.39 -7.61
CA ALA A 152 -0.47 36.67 -8.50
C ALA A 152 -0.05 36.95 -9.94
N PHE A 153 0.00 35.92 -10.79
CA PHE A 153 0.46 36.07 -12.17
C PHE A 153 -0.12 34.97 -13.06
N ARG A 154 -0.02 35.16 -14.37
CA ARG A 154 -0.36 34.14 -15.36
C ARG A 154 0.91 33.60 -15.99
N ALA A 155 0.99 32.29 -16.08
CA ALA A 155 2.12 31.59 -16.69
C ALA A 155 1.67 30.24 -17.22
N TRP A 156 2.49 29.63 -18.06
CA TRP A 156 2.32 28.23 -18.43
C TRP A 156 3.29 27.43 -17.59
N LEU A 157 2.88 26.84 -16.45
CA LEU A 157 3.77 26.00 -15.62
C LEU A 157 3.32 24.53 -15.67
N GLU A 158 4.11 23.66 -16.31
CA GLU A 158 3.91 22.21 -16.29
C GLU A 158 4.99 21.58 -15.42
N SER A 159 4.63 20.82 -14.37
CA SER A 159 5.61 20.28 -13.39
C SER A 159 6.54 21.36 -12.84
N ALA A 160 5.96 22.41 -12.28
CA ALA A 160 6.70 23.56 -11.74
C ALA A 160 7.74 23.14 -10.69
N ASP A 161 8.81 23.93 -10.60
CA ASP A 161 9.80 23.89 -9.53
C ASP A 161 10.06 25.32 -9.04
N LEU A 162 10.42 25.46 -7.76
CA LEU A 162 10.62 26.74 -7.10
C LEU A 162 11.91 26.74 -6.30
N PHE A 163 12.79 27.67 -6.66
CA PHE A 163 14.00 27.98 -5.92
C PHE A 163 13.93 29.41 -5.40
N VAL A 164 14.34 29.65 -4.15
CA VAL A 164 14.43 31.02 -3.60
C VAL A 164 15.88 31.34 -3.29
N ASP A 165 16.38 32.43 -3.87
CA ASP A 165 17.78 32.84 -3.71
C ASP A 165 18.04 33.61 -2.41
N SER A 166 19.31 33.84 -2.09
CA SER A 166 19.74 34.59 -0.90
C SER A 166 19.26 36.05 -0.86
N LYS A 167 18.83 36.60 -2.00
CA LYS A 167 18.29 37.96 -2.14
C LYS A 167 16.76 37.99 -2.01
N GLY A 168 16.12 36.85 -1.76
CA GLY A 168 14.68 36.71 -1.60
C GLY A 168 13.90 36.74 -2.92
N ASN A 169 14.54 36.50 -4.06
CA ASN A 169 13.82 36.30 -5.32
C ASN A 169 13.39 34.84 -5.43
N GLY A 170 12.14 34.62 -5.84
CA GLY A 170 11.66 33.32 -6.28
C GLY A 170 12.00 33.10 -7.76
N TRP A 171 12.45 31.89 -8.08
CA TRP A 171 12.78 31.44 -9.42
C TRP A 171 11.92 30.24 -9.73
N LEU A 172 10.99 30.42 -10.66
CA LEU A 172 10.05 29.40 -11.09
C LEU A 172 10.51 28.81 -12.42
N THR A 173 10.71 27.51 -12.41
CA THR A 173 11.08 26.69 -13.57
C THR A 173 10.04 25.59 -13.77
N GLN A 174 10.14 24.85 -14.89
CA GLN A 174 9.12 23.88 -15.29
C GLN A 174 9.64 22.87 -16.32
N THR A 175 8.81 21.89 -16.68
CA THR A 175 8.88 21.09 -17.91
C THR A 175 8.52 22.00 -19.09
N GLY A 176 9.45 22.83 -19.55
CA GLY A 176 9.21 23.84 -20.57
C GLY A 176 10.34 24.86 -20.69
N PRO A 177 10.27 25.78 -21.66
CA PRO A 177 11.43 26.62 -21.98
C PRO A 177 11.54 27.87 -21.12
N THR A 178 10.53 28.23 -20.34
CA THR A 178 10.50 29.53 -19.65
C THR A 178 11.02 29.44 -18.22
N ILE A 179 11.72 30.50 -17.80
CA ILE A 179 12.17 30.72 -16.43
C ILE A 179 11.57 32.04 -15.97
N HIS A 180 10.79 32.03 -14.89
CA HIS A 180 10.19 33.23 -14.33
C HIS A 180 10.91 33.64 -13.05
N ARG A 181 11.04 34.96 -12.85
CA ARG A 181 11.59 35.54 -11.62
C ARG A 181 10.50 36.34 -10.92
N VAL A 182 10.38 36.12 -9.62
CA VAL A 182 9.52 36.86 -8.71
C VAL A 182 10.41 37.65 -7.76
N ALA A 183 10.43 38.97 -7.91
CA ALA A 183 11.19 39.85 -7.04
C ALA A 183 10.61 39.89 -5.61
N PRO A 184 11.36 40.35 -4.60
CA PRO A 184 10.89 40.42 -3.22
C PRO A 184 9.64 41.29 -3.02
N ASP A 185 9.39 42.23 -3.93
CA ASP A 185 8.20 43.09 -3.96
C ASP A 185 6.98 42.43 -4.62
N GLY A 186 7.11 41.18 -5.07
CA GLY A 186 6.07 40.41 -5.75
C GLY A 186 6.02 40.59 -7.25
N THR A 187 6.88 41.42 -7.86
CA THR A 187 6.90 41.62 -9.32
C THR A 187 7.34 40.34 -10.02
N VAL A 188 6.50 39.81 -10.91
CA VAL A 188 6.81 38.63 -11.74
C VAL A 188 7.27 39.06 -13.13
N THR A 189 8.36 38.50 -13.59
CA THR A 189 8.91 38.72 -14.94
C THR A 189 9.27 37.40 -15.59
N LEU A 190 9.05 37.29 -16.90
CA LEU A 190 9.70 36.25 -17.70
C LEU A 190 11.19 36.59 -17.80
N ALA A 191 12.00 35.87 -17.04
CA ALA A 191 13.42 36.17 -16.91
C ALA A 191 14.22 35.61 -18.10
N HIS A 192 13.86 34.41 -18.57
CA HIS A 192 14.50 33.77 -19.72
C HIS A 192 13.55 32.82 -20.46
N SER A 193 13.80 32.60 -21.74
CA SER A 193 13.19 31.54 -22.54
C SER A 193 14.28 30.78 -23.28
N LEU A 194 14.36 29.47 -23.06
CA LEU A 194 15.36 28.59 -23.65
C LEU A 194 15.21 28.58 -25.18
N THR A 195 16.27 28.91 -25.89
CA THR A 195 16.33 28.83 -27.36
C THR A 195 16.62 27.39 -27.82
N ALA A 196 16.48 27.10 -29.11
CA ALA A 196 16.71 25.75 -29.63
C ALA A 196 18.17 25.28 -29.46
N ASP A 197 19.14 26.19 -29.59
CA ASP A 197 20.58 25.95 -29.39
C ASP A 197 20.97 25.76 -27.91
N GLN A 198 20.10 26.17 -26.99
CA GLN A 198 20.25 25.94 -25.55
C GLN A 198 19.75 24.56 -25.10
N ARG A 199 19.18 23.76 -26.02
CA ARG A 199 18.56 22.48 -25.71
C ARG A 199 19.36 21.32 -26.30
N THR A 200 19.32 20.17 -25.66
CA THR A 200 19.76 18.91 -26.26
C THR A 200 18.80 18.46 -27.34
N VAL A 201 19.29 17.76 -28.37
CA VAL A 201 18.46 17.26 -29.47
C VAL A 201 17.92 15.88 -29.12
N HIS A 202 16.60 15.77 -28.96
CA HIS A 202 15.90 14.50 -28.76
C HIS A 202 14.62 14.44 -29.62
N SER A 203 14.07 13.24 -29.79
CA SER A 203 12.87 12.99 -30.60
C SER A 203 11.56 13.46 -29.95
N ASP A 204 11.57 13.77 -28.66
CA ASP A 204 10.43 14.31 -27.92
C ASP A 204 10.64 15.81 -27.71
N ASP A 205 9.68 16.63 -28.15
CA ASP A 205 9.75 18.10 -28.07
C ASP A 205 9.50 18.63 -26.65
N ARG A 206 9.10 17.77 -25.70
CA ARG A 206 8.98 18.13 -24.29
C ARG A 206 10.35 18.35 -23.67
N LEU A 207 10.38 19.26 -22.69
CA LEU A 207 11.59 19.61 -21.96
C LEU A 207 11.61 18.97 -20.58
N ASN A 208 12.71 18.31 -20.24
CA ASN A 208 13.02 17.92 -18.88
C ASN A 208 13.02 19.16 -17.95
N PRO A 209 12.66 18.99 -16.66
CA PRO A 209 12.62 20.11 -15.71
C PRO A 209 13.98 20.82 -15.60
N VAL A 210 13.95 22.15 -15.57
CA VAL A 210 15.12 22.97 -15.24
C VAL A 210 15.19 23.14 -13.74
N ARG A 211 16.34 22.84 -13.13
CA ARG A 211 16.62 23.07 -11.71
C ARG A 211 17.47 24.31 -11.53
N ALA A 212 17.50 24.85 -10.32
CA ALA A 212 18.29 26.03 -9.97
C ALA A 212 19.05 25.84 -8.65
N GLY A 213 20.17 26.54 -8.51
CA GLY A 213 20.97 26.58 -7.28
C GLY A 213 21.88 27.80 -7.25
N GLU A 214 22.25 28.24 -6.05
CA GLU A 214 23.11 29.40 -5.83
C GLU A 214 24.52 29.00 -5.41
N ASP A 215 25.53 29.58 -6.03
CA ASP A 215 26.93 29.35 -5.66
C ASP A 215 27.36 30.19 -4.44
N GLY A 216 28.63 30.10 -4.03
CA GLY A 216 29.14 30.89 -2.91
C GLY A 216 29.31 32.38 -3.18
N GLN A 217 29.12 32.82 -4.43
CA GLN A 217 29.27 34.21 -4.87
C GLN A 217 27.90 34.89 -5.09
N GLY A 218 26.81 34.16 -4.87
CA GLY A 218 25.45 34.65 -5.07
C GLY A 218 25.01 34.68 -6.53
N ARG A 219 25.68 33.91 -7.41
CA ARG A 219 25.24 33.68 -8.79
C ARG A 219 24.33 32.48 -8.83
N LEU A 220 23.35 32.51 -9.72
CA LEU A 220 22.40 31.42 -9.88
C LEU A 220 22.76 30.58 -11.08
N TRP A 221 22.66 29.28 -10.91
CA TRP A 221 23.00 28.28 -11.90
C TRP A 221 21.76 27.46 -12.18
N PHE A 222 21.45 27.29 -13.46
CA PHE A 222 20.34 26.50 -13.94
C PHE A 222 20.87 25.34 -14.79
N TRP A 223 20.28 24.16 -14.63
CA TRP A 223 20.66 22.96 -15.37
C TRP A 223 19.43 22.08 -15.68
N GLY A 224 19.52 21.26 -16.73
CA GLY A 224 18.47 20.30 -17.07
C GLY A 224 18.58 19.04 -16.21
N HIS A 225 17.49 18.64 -15.56
CA HIS A 225 17.41 17.40 -14.79
C HIS A 225 16.87 16.25 -15.64
N TYR A 226 17.66 15.21 -15.86
CA TYR A 226 17.25 14.11 -16.72
C TYR A 226 16.12 13.28 -16.06
N ARG A 227 14.99 13.11 -16.75
CA ARG A 227 13.95 12.13 -16.36
C ARG A 227 13.78 11.01 -17.38
N VAL A 228 13.67 11.39 -18.64
CA VAL A 228 13.34 10.52 -19.78
C VAL A 228 14.01 11.08 -21.03
N HIS A 229 13.80 10.43 -22.18
CA HIS A 229 14.28 10.84 -23.51
C HIS A 229 13.61 12.14 -24.05
N MET A 230 13.56 13.18 -23.23
CA MET A 230 13.10 14.54 -23.51
C MET A 230 14.28 15.48 -23.76
N GLN A 231 14.01 16.62 -24.41
CA GLN A 231 14.99 17.72 -24.53
C GLN A 231 15.39 18.22 -23.13
N SER A 232 16.64 18.62 -22.94
CA SER A 232 17.13 19.18 -21.66
C SER A 232 17.91 20.46 -21.92
N LEU A 233 18.05 21.32 -20.91
CA LEU A 233 19.03 22.42 -20.98
C LEU A 233 20.43 21.84 -21.18
N ARG A 234 21.10 22.23 -22.27
CA ARG A 234 22.47 21.83 -22.61
C ARG A 234 23.46 22.61 -21.76
N GLY A 235 24.21 21.92 -20.90
CA GLY A 235 25.18 22.56 -20.00
C GLY A 235 24.49 23.37 -18.91
N PHE A 236 24.97 24.60 -18.67
CA PHE A 236 24.46 25.48 -17.61
C PHE A 236 24.04 26.84 -18.16
N LEU A 237 23.00 27.40 -17.56
CA LEU A 237 22.65 28.80 -17.70
C LEU A 237 22.96 29.51 -16.38
N VAL A 238 23.76 30.58 -16.41
CA VAL A 238 24.21 31.29 -15.21
C VAL A 238 23.63 32.70 -15.20
N TRP A 239 22.92 33.05 -14.14
CA TRP A 239 22.47 34.40 -13.86
C TRP A 239 23.46 35.10 -12.95
N ASP A 240 24.09 36.16 -13.47
CA ASP A 240 25.07 36.97 -12.77
C ASP A 240 24.84 38.45 -13.10
N ASN A 241 24.78 39.30 -12.07
CA ASN A 241 24.62 40.74 -12.19
C ASN A 241 23.51 41.19 -13.17
N GLY A 242 22.36 40.51 -13.15
CA GLY A 242 21.20 40.90 -13.97
C GLY A 242 21.19 40.32 -15.38
N GLN A 243 22.13 39.44 -15.74
CA GLN A 243 22.24 38.87 -17.07
C GLN A 243 22.36 37.35 -17.04
N PHE A 244 21.72 36.71 -18.02
CA PHE A 244 21.91 35.29 -18.30
C PHE A 244 23.10 35.07 -19.23
N ARG A 245 23.94 34.09 -18.90
CA ARG A 245 25.03 33.60 -19.75
C ARG A 245 24.88 32.09 -19.91
N HIS A 246 24.82 31.63 -21.15
CA HIS A 246 24.76 30.21 -21.46
C HIS A 246 26.16 29.63 -21.61
N HIS A 247 26.40 28.53 -20.92
CA HIS A 247 27.63 27.76 -20.93
C HIS A 247 27.29 26.35 -21.44
N PRO A 248 27.18 26.15 -22.76
CA PRO A 248 26.82 24.85 -23.35
C PRO A 248 27.88 23.78 -23.09
N VAL A 249 29.13 24.20 -22.87
CA VAL A 249 30.27 23.33 -22.58
C VAL A 249 31.04 23.91 -21.41
N ILE A 250 31.24 23.07 -20.39
CA ILE A 250 32.18 23.33 -19.29
C ILE A 250 33.36 22.39 -19.48
N ARG A 251 34.58 22.93 -19.48
CA ARG A 251 35.78 22.13 -19.75
C ARG A 251 35.88 21.01 -18.72
N GLY A 252 35.87 19.75 -19.17
CA GLY A 252 35.97 18.57 -18.31
C GLY A 252 34.64 17.98 -17.84
N LEU A 253 33.50 18.57 -18.22
CA LEU A 253 32.18 17.94 -18.12
C LEU A 253 31.76 17.32 -19.47
N PRO A 254 31.01 16.21 -19.45
CA PRO A 254 30.31 15.72 -20.65
C PRO A 254 29.17 16.68 -21.03
N GLU A 255 28.74 16.65 -22.30
CA GLU A 255 27.61 17.45 -22.82
C GLU A 255 26.25 16.82 -22.51
N GLU A 256 26.08 16.35 -21.28
CA GLU A 256 24.94 15.53 -20.85
C GLU A 256 24.18 16.22 -19.71
N PRO A 257 22.88 15.94 -19.53
CA PRO A 257 22.10 16.45 -18.40
C PRO A 257 22.55 15.86 -17.07
N PHE A 258 22.15 16.53 -15.99
CA PHE A 258 22.61 16.25 -14.64
C PHE A 258 21.48 15.65 -13.80
N ASP A 259 21.81 14.64 -12.99
CA ASP A 259 20.86 14.11 -12.00
C ASP A 259 20.80 15.05 -10.78
N ALA A 260 21.96 15.51 -10.32
CA ALA A 260 22.07 16.41 -9.17
C ALA A 260 23.25 17.39 -9.31
N VAL A 261 23.05 18.62 -8.85
CA VAL A 261 24.11 19.63 -8.69
C VAL A 261 23.94 20.29 -7.33
N VAL A 262 24.98 20.27 -6.49
CA VAL A 262 24.92 20.75 -5.10
C VAL A 262 26.18 21.52 -4.74
N ARG A 263 26.02 22.63 -4.00
CA ARG A 263 27.14 23.44 -3.50
C ARG A 263 27.99 22.62 -2.53
N LYS A 264 29.25 22.41 -2.89
CA LYS A 264 30.26 21.82 -2.00
C LYS A 264 30.82 22.88 -1.06
N ASP A 265 31.25 24.00 -1.64
CA ASP A 265 31.89 25.11 -0.93
C ASP A 265 31.68 26.42 -1.72
N ALA A 266 32.37 27.49 -1.32
CA ALA A 266 32.16 28.81 -1.91
C ALA A 266 32.54 28.90 -3.40
N LYS A 267 33.39 27.99 -3.89
CA LYS A 267 33.92 28.01 -5.27
C LYS A 267 33.64 26.73 -6.04
N THR A 268 33.01 25.74 -5.42
CA THR A 268 32.87 24.41 -6.01
C THR A 268 31.43 23.91 -5.96
N PHE A 269 30.94 23.42 -7.09
CA PHE A 269 29.79 22.53 -7.15
C PHE A 269 30.23 21.07 -7.28
N TRP A 270 29.47 20.18 -6.65
CA TRP A 270 29.41 18.79 -7.07
C TRP A 270 28.35 18.64 -8.15
N ALA A 271 28.62 17.87 -9.19
CA ALA A 271 27.67 17.56 -10.26
C ALA A 271 27.70 16.07 -10.60
N ALA A 272 26.52 15.47 -10.67
CA ALA A 272 26.30 14.08 -11.02
C ALA A 272 25.64 13.98 -12.40
N THR A 273 26.19 13.17 -13.30
CA THR A 273 25.76 13.09 -14.71
C THR A 273 25.00 11.81 -15.02
N HIS A 274 23.98 11.88 -15.88
CA HIS A 274 23.05 10.77 -16.14
C HIS A 274 23.46 9.78 -17.26
N HIS A 275 24.47 10.08 -18.08
CA HIS A 275 24.71 9.28 -19.30
C HIS A 275 25.41 7.93 -19.02
N PRO A 276 24.92 6.78 -19.53
CA PRO A 276 25.44 5.43 -19.22
C PRO A 276 26.95 5.24 -19.44
N GLN A 277 27.54 5.96 -20.40
CA GLN A 277 28.98 5.89 -20.70
C GLN A 277 29.83 6.84 -19.85
N TRP A 278 29.21 7.83 -19.19
CA TRP A 278 29.89 8.93 -18.51
C TRP A 278 29.44 9.12 -17.06
N LEU A 279 28.70 8.14 -16.50
CA LEU A 279 28.23 8.13 -15.11
C LEU A 279 29.38 8.39 -14.16
N SER A 280 29.39 9.57 -13.57
CA SER A 280 30.39 9.92 -12.58
C SER A 280 30.00 11.17 -11.81
N LEU A 281 30.81 11.47 -10.80
CA LEU A 281 30.74 12.67 -10.01
C LEU A 281 31.84 13.64 -10.49
N TYR A 282 31.52 14.93 -10.58
CA TYR A 282 32.43 15.98 -11.02
C TYR A 282 32.48 17.12 -10.00
N ALA A 283 33.66 17.65 -9.73
CA ALA A 283 33.84 18.93 -9.06
C ALA A 283 33.92 20.04 -10.12
N ILE A 284 32.99 20.99 -10.10
CA ILE A 284 32.99 22.17 -10.97
C ILE A 284 33.51 23.36 -10.17
N ASP A 285 34.63 23.95 -10.60
CA ASP A 285 35.08 25.24 -10.10
C ASP A 285 34.23 26.34 -10.75
N THR A 286 33.41 26.99 -9.93
CA THR A 286 32.44 27.98 -10.38
C THR A 286 33.11 29.26 -10.88
N SER A 287 34.35 29.55 -10.48
CA SER A 287 35.09 30.74 -10.91
C SER A 287 35.76 30.57 -12.26
N THR A 288 36.29 29.37 -12.54
CA THR A 288 37.00 29.08 -13.79
C THR A 288 36.14 28.39 -14.84
N LEU A 289 34.96 27.89 -14.47
CA LEU A 289 34.10 27.06 -15.32
C LEU A 289 34.85 25.84 -15.87
N ALA A 290 35.67 25.24 -15.02
CA ALA A 290 36.36 23.99 -15.29
C ALA A 290 35.87 22.93 -14.31
N ALA A 291 35.75 21.70 -14.80
CA ALA A 291 35.38 20.55 -14.00
C ALA A 291 36.46 19.48 -14.00
N THR A 292 36.52 18.76 -12.89
CA THR A 292 37.39 17.60 -12.72
C THR A 292 36.54 16.42 -12.32
N ARG A 293 36.71 15.29 -13.03
CA ARG A 293 36.07 14.03 -12.64
C ARG A 293 36.63 13.59 -11.30
N VAL A 294 35.75 13.27 -10.36
CA VAL A 294 36.12 12.71 -9.07
C VAL A 294 36.60 11.29 -9.28
N ARG A 295 37.80 11.00 -8.78
CA ARG A 295 38.37 9.66 -8.89
C ARG A 295 37.53 8.68 -8.06
N GLU A 296 37.09 7.61 -8.70
CA GLU A 296 36.51 6.44 -8.04
C GLU A 296 37.61 5.70 -7.28
N LEU A 297 37.39 5.43 -5.99
CA LEU A 297 38.32 4.65 -5.16
C LEU A 297 38.04 3.15 -5.22
N ALA A 298 36.83 2.77 -5.65
CA ALA A 298 36.43 1.40 -5.96
C ALA A 298 35.72 1.39 -7.32
N PRO A 299 35.95 0.37 -8.18
CA PRO A 299 35.24 0.25 -9.46
C PRO A 299 33.72 0.32 -9.26
N GLY A 300 33.06 1.19 -10.02
CA GLY A 300 31.62 1.37 -9.96
C GLY A 300 31.11 2.13 -8.73
N GLY A 301 32.00 2.79 -7.98
CA GLY A 301 31.63 3.54 -6.79
C GLY A 301 30.69 4.72 -7.07
N PHE A 302 30.77 5.29 -8.29
CA PHE A 302 29.87 6.33 -8.77
C PHE A 302 29.06 5.88 -10.00
N ASP A 303 28.73 4.59 -10.09
CA ASP A 303 27.74 4.12 -11.06
C ASP A 303 26.39 4.74 -10.67
N HIS A 304 25.84 5.61 -11.52
CA HIS A 304 24.57 6.32 -11.30
C HIS A 304 24.51 7.16 -10.01
N PRO A 305 25.32 8.23 -9.86
CA PRO A 305 25.18 9.14 -8.75
C PRO A 305 23.87 9.91 -8.93
N ALA A 306 22.91 9.68 -8.04
CA ALA A 306 21.58 10.27 -8.15
C ALA A 306 21.45 11.53 -7.28
N GLU A 307 22.15 11.57 -6.16
CA GLU A 307 21.98 12.61 -5.14
C GLU A 307 23.28 12.91 -4.42
N ILE A 308 23.46 14.18 -4.02
CA ILE A 308 24.58 14.67 -3.22
C ILE A 308 24.00 15.38 -1.99
N LEU A 309 24.49 15.02 -0.80
CA LEU A 309 23.99 15.54 0.47
C LEU A 309 25.13 16.16 1.26
N SER A 310 24.81 17.24 1.99
CA SER A 310 25.74 17.89 2.90
C SER A 310 25.18 17.81 4.32
N ALA A 311 26.01 17.35 5.26
CA ALA A 311 25.63 17.16 6.64
C ALA A 311 26.81 17.56 7.55
N GLY A 312 26.80 18.83 7.98
CA GLY A 312 27.96 19.45 8.62
C GLY A 312 29.18 19.46 7.68
N PRO A 313 30.38 19.05 8.13
CA PRO A 313 31.58 18.97 7.28
C PRO A 313 31.61 17.72 6.38
N ALA A 314 30.72 16.74 6.60
CA ALA A 314 30.68 15.53 5.80
C ALA A 314 29.82 15.73 4.53
N GLN A 315 30.27 15.10 3.45
CA GLN A 315 29.54 15.04 2.19
C GLN A 315 29.14 13.59 1.95
N PHE A 316 27.94 13.38 1.42
CA PHE A 316 27.43 12.06 1.08
C PHE A 316 26.97 12.04 -0.35
N VAL A 317 27.10 10.89 -0.99
CA VAL A 317 26.60 10.64 -2.34
C VAL A 317 25.81 9.35 -2.33
N VAL A 318 24.64 9.37 -2.95
CA VAL A 318 23.86 8.17 -3.23
C VAL A 318 24.15 7.78 -4.67
N SER A 319 24.78 6.62 -4.87
CA SER A 319 25.13 6.12 -6.21
C SER A 319 24.69 4.68 -6.37
N ALA A 320 23.89 4.37 -7.41
CA ALA A 320 23.29 3.05 -7.61
C ALA A 320 22.69 2.48 -6.31
N ASN A 321 21.97 3.33 -5.56
CA ASN A 321 21.35 2.99 -4.28
C ASN A 321 22.34 2.62 -3.15
N VAL A 322 23.62 2.99 -3.28
CA VAL A 322 24.66 2.86 -2.27
C VAL A 322 24.92 4.23 -1.64
N LEU A 323 24.95 4.31 -0.31
CA LEU A 323 25.38 5.51 0.39
C LEU A 323 26.90 5.52 0.56
N TRP A 324 27.53 6.54 -0.01
CA TRP A 324 28.95 6.84 0.14
C TRP A 324 29.14 8.08 0.99
N ARG A 325 30.20 8.11 1.79
CA ARG A 325 30.62 9.28 2.56
C ARG A 325 32.00 9.73 2.13
N PHE A 326 32.15 11.03 1.92
CA PHE A 326 33.44 11.69 1.75
C PHE A 326 33.83 12.39 3.05
N ARG A 327 34.98 11.98 3.60
CA ARG A 327 35.61 12.60 4.78
C ARG A 327 37.12 12.51 4.60
N ASP A 328 37.83 13.60 4.90
CA ASP A 328 39.30 13.67 4.86
C ASP A 328 39.92 13.22 3.52
N GLY A 329 39.26 13.56 2.40
CA GLY A 329 39.74 13.22 1.06
C GLY A 329 39.42 11.79 0.61
N VAL A 330 38.74 10.99 1.43
CA VAL A 330 38.48 9.57 1.16
C VAL A 330 36.98 9.29 1.07
N TRP A 331 36.60 8.54 0.03
CA TRP A 331 35.26 7.98 -0.11
C TRP A 331 35.17 6.61 0.56
N THR A 332 34.18 6.44 1.44
CA THR A 332 33.89 5.18 2.13
C THR A 332 32.47 4.73 1.84
N LYS A 333 32.30 3.46 1.45
CA LYS A 333 30.98 2.83 1.30
C LYS A 333 30.39 2.60 2.70
N LEU A 334 29.23 3.20 2.97
CA LEU A 334 28.54 3.06 4.24
C LEU A 334 27.40 2.06 4.15
N VAL A 335 26.40 2.35 3.32
CA VAL A 335 25.19 1.52 3.20
C VAL A 335 25.15 0.90 1.80
N PRO A 336 25.23 -0.43 1.66
CA PRO A 336 25.24 -1.08 0.36
C PRO A 336 23.90 -1.01 -0.39
N VAL A 337 22.79 -0.83 0.32
CA VAL A 337 21.44 -0.71 -0.24
C VAL A 337 20.66 0.27 0.65
N LEU A 338 20.57 1.53 0.24
CA LEU A 338 19.96 2.61 1.01
C LEU A 338 18.43 2.52 0.98
N ASP A 339 17.86 2.44 -0.23
CA ASP A 339 16.45 2.33 -0.55
C ASP A 339 16.06 0.88 -0.87
N ARG A 340 14.80 0.57 -0.65
CA ARG A 340 14.16 -0.73 -0.96
C ARG A 340 12.94 -0.61 -1.84
N ALA A 341 12.43 0.61 -2.01
CA ALA A 341 11.39 0.91 -2.96
C ALA A 341 11.94 1.88 -4.02
N PRO A 342 11.56 1.73 -5.29
CA PRO A 342 11.80 2.77 -6.27
C PRO A 342 11.07 4.05 -5.82
N PRO A 343 11.60 5.25 -6.15
CA PRO A 343 10.88 6.50 -5.92
C PRO A 343 9.45 6.41 -6.49
N PRO A 344 8.45 7.05 -5.85
CA PRO A 344 7.09 7.10 -6.36
C PRO A 344 7.06 7.45 -7.85
N SER A 345 6.34 6.65 -8.65
CA SER A 345 6.27 6.79 -10.10
C SER A 345 5.36 7.94 -10.57
N ASP A 346 4.72 8.64 -9.65
CA ASP A 346 3.74 9.71 -9.91
C ASP A 346 4.39 11.04 -10.35
N GLY A 347 5.69 11.03 -10.65
CA GLY A 347 6.40 12.20 -11.17
C GLY A 347 6.54 13.34 -10.16
N VAL A 348 6.04 13.15 -8.93
CA VAL A 348 6.41 13.96 -7.77
C VAL A 348 7.88 13.69 -7.57
N MET A 349 8.70 14.66 -7.95
CA MET A 349 10.10 14.66 -7.59
C MET A 349 10.11 14.54 -6.08
N LEU A 350 10.55 13.40 -5.56
CA LEU A 350 11.11 13.42 -4.23
C LEU A 350 12.13 14.56 -4.28
N GLY A 351 11.92 15.56 -3.45
CA GLY A 351 12.90 16.63 -3.31
C GLY A 351 14.26 16.05 -2.94
N THR A 352 15.22 16.93 -2.65
CA THR A 352 16.47 16.49 -2.05
C THR A 352 16.18 15.54 -0.88
N ARG A 353 16.79 14.35 -0.88
CA ARG A 353 16.58 13.37 0.18
C ARG A 353 16.78 14.00 1.55
N PRO A 354 15.88 13.72 2.51
CA PRO A 354 15.97 14.36 3.81
C PRO A 354 17.21 13.88 4.54
N VAL A 355 18.01 14.85 4.99
CA VAL A 355 19.20 14.64 5.80
C VAL A 355 19.18 15.64 6.95
N LEU A 356 19.53 15.18 8.15
CA LEU A 356 19.68 16.02 9.32
C LEU A 356 20.92 15.60 10.09
N SER A 357 21.72 16.56 10.55
CA SER A 357 22.90 16.28 11.40
C SER A 357 22.71 16.82 12.80
N ASP A 358 23.16 16.05 13.79
CA ASP A 358 23.18 16.42 15.20
C ASP A 358 24.44 15.87 15.90
N GLU A 359 24.51 16.00 17.22
CA GLU A 359 25.59 15.49 18.05
C GLU A 359 25.72 13.95 18.04
N ARG A 360 24.66 13.24 17.68
CA ARG A 360 24.61 11.77 17.64
C ARG A 360 25.07 11.24 16.30
N GLY A 361 24.91 12.01 15.21
CA GLY A 361 25.31 11.59 13.88
C GLY A 361 24.54 12.26 12.75
N VAL A 362 24.45 11.53 11.64
CA VAL A 362 23.71 11.94 10.45
C VAL A 362 22.51 11.02 10.25
N TRP A 363 21.33 11.62 10.28
CA TRP A 363 20.05 10.98 10.01
C TRP A 363 19.71 11.12 8.52
N ILE A 364 19.37 10.01 7.87
CA ILE A 364 19.14 9.96 6.43
C ILE A 364 17.84 9.21 6.18
N GLY A 365 16.87 9.86 5.52
CA GLY A 365 15.63 9.17 5.13
C GLY A 365 15.84 8.31 3.89
N ALA A 366 15.15 7.18 3.86
CA ALA A 366 15.19 6.26 2.74
C ALA A 366 13.79 5.83 2.33
N ASN A 367 13.66 5.43 1.07
CA ASN A 367 12.41 4.96 0.49
C ASN A 367 12.29 3.43 0.64
N GLY A 368 11.26 2.96 1.34
CA GLY A 368 11.04 1.55 1.64
C GLY A 368 11.97 0.97 2.71
N ALA A 369 12.87 1.78 3.27
CA ALA A 369 13.88 1.35 4.24
C ALA A 369 13.85 2.16 5.55
N GLY A 370 12.88 3.06 5.73
CA GLY A 370 12.73 3.88 6.93
C GLY A 370 13.81 4.96 7.07
N LEU A 371 14.42 5.02 8.25
CA LEU A 371 15.41 6.02 8.65
C LEU A 371 16.76 5.35 8.92
N TRP A 372 17.85 5.95 8.45
CA TRP A 372 19.22 5.53 8.77
C TRP A 372 19.88 6.54 9.70
N LEU A 373 20.67 6.05 10.65
CA LEU A 373 21.60 6.85 11.45
C LEU A 373 23.02 6.38 11.17
N VAL A 374 23.89 7.31 10.77
CA VAL A 374 25.35 7.15 10.77
C VAL A 374 25.90 7.84 12.02
N SER A 375 26.31 7.06 13.01
CA SER A 375 26.77 7.53 14.31
C SER A 375 28.00 8.42 14.21
N ALA A 376 28.00 9.54 14.94
CA ALA A 376 29.17 10.40 15.07
C ALA A 376 30.25 9.81 15.99
N ALA A 377 29.87 8.94 16.94
CA ALA A 377 30.75 8.45 17.99
C ALA A 377 31.72 7.36 17.49
N ASP A 378 31.23 6.48 16.62
CA ASP A 378 31.92 5.26 16.21
C ASP A 378 31.71 4.91 14.72
N ASP A 379 31.09 5.81 13.95
CA ASP A 379 30.71 5.58 12.55
C ASP A 379 29.81 4.35 12.33
N SER A 380 29.19 3.80 13.39
CA SER A 380 28.26 2.70 13.27
C SER A 380 27.00 3.12 12.52
N ILE A 381 26.43 2.18 11.78
CA ILE A 381 25.25 2.42 10.95
C ILE A 381 24.08 1.67 11.54
N ARG A 382 22.99 2.37 11.78
CA ARG A 382 21.75 1.80 12.31
C ARG A 382 20.59 2.12 11.38
N ARG A 383 19.81 1.09 11.05
CA ARG A 383 18.51 1.25 10.38
C ARG A 383 17.39 1.25 11.43
N LEU A 384 16.48 2.19 11.30
CA LEU A 384 15.25 2.31 12.07
C LEU A 384 14.09 2.21 11.09
N ASP A 385 13.36 1.11 11.16
CA ASP A 385 12.19 0.84 10.33
C ASP A 385 11.05 0.28 11.20
N TRP A 386 9.96 -0.15 10.57
CA TRP A 386 8.80 -0.73 11.25
C TRP A 386 9.11 -2.01 12.01
N LYS A 387 10.18 -2.73 11.66
CA LYS A 387 10.64 -3.92 12.41
C LYS A 387 11.27 -3.51 13.73
N THR A 388 11.75 -2.27 13.82
CA THR A 388 12.31 -1.66 15.03
C THR A 388 11.37 -0.61 15.61
N GLY A 389 10.05 -0.71 15.41
CA GLY A 389 9.05 0.16 16.03
C GLY A 389 8.85 1.55 15.39
N GLN A 390 9.55 1.88 14.30
CA GLN A 390 9.36 3.14 13.57
C GLN A 390 8.28 2.97 12.48
N PRO A 391 7.12 3.64 12.54
CA PRO A 391 5.96 3.25 11.74
C PRO A 391 5.98 3.71 10.27
N LEU A 392 6.99 4.48 9.84
CA LEU A 392 7.13 4.94 8.45
C LEU A 392 7.95 3.92 7.64
N GLU A 393 7.38 3.47 6.53
CA GLU A 393 8.12 2.64 5.57
C GLU A 393 9.13 3.48 4.77
N SER A 394 8.81 4.74 4.53
CA SER A 394 9.67 5.70 3.83
C SER A 394 9.72 7.01 4.59
N VAL A 395 10.91 7.56 4.76
CA VAL A 395 11.12 8.89 5.36
C VAL A 395 11.56 9.87 4.29
N HIS A 396 10.73 10.89 4.05
CA HIS A 396 10.89 11.90 3.00
C HIS A 396 11.09 13.32 3.57
N GLY A 397 10.82 13.52 4.86
CA GLY A 397 11.17 14.73 5.60
C GLY A 397 11.74 14.39 6.98
N ILE A 398 12.80 15.09 7.39
CA ILE A 398 13.37 15.00 8.74
C ILE A 398 13.58 16.43 9.23
N PHE A 399 12.85 16.82 10.27
CA PHE A 399 12.89 18.18 10.80
C PHE A 399 13.20 18.17 12.28
N ARG A 400 14.00 19.13 12.73
CA ARG A 400 14.23 19.35 14.17
C ARG A 400 13.15 20.29 14.69
N LEU A 401 12.30 19.80 15.57
CA LEU A 401 11.32 20.64 16.26
C LEU A 401 11.98 21.44 17.39
N PRO A 402 11.29 22.47 17.92
CA PRO A 402 11.63 23.04 19.21
C PRO A 402 11.79 21.93 20.27
N GLU A 403 12.58 22.19 21.32
CA GLU A 403 12.82 21.23 22.42
C GLU A 403 13.66 20.01 22.04
N GLY A 404 14.24 19.96 20.83
CA GLY A 404 15.17 18.90 20.42
C GLY A 404 14.49 17.60 19.97
N ARG A 405 13.17 17.64 19.71
CA ARG A 405 12.42 16.53 19.11
C ARG A 405 12.59 16.52 17.58
N TYR A 406 12.21 15.41 16.96
CA TYR A 406 12.26 15.19 15.52
C TYR A 406 10.85 15.00 15.00
N LEU A 407 10.56 15.60 13.84
CA LEU A 407 9.41 15.25 13.02
C LEU A 407 9.90 14.49 11.78
N LEU A 408 9.52 13.22 11.70
CA LEU A 408 9.72 12.39 10.53
C LEU A 408 8.45 12.42 9.69
N VAL A 409 8.58 12.68 8.38
CA VAL A 409 7.44 12.74 7.47
C VAL A 409 7.63 11.71 6.37
N GLY A 410 6.65 10.82 6.20
CA GLY A 410 6.55 9.95 5.04
C GLY A 410 5.47 10.49 4.10
N LEU A 411 5.86 10.89 2.87
CA LEU A 411 4.90 11.27 1.84
C LEU A 411 3.84 10.19 1.69
N TRP A 412 2.58 10.59 1.61
CA TRP A 412 1.41 9.70 1.55
C TRP A 412 1.19 8.76 2.76
N GLN A 413 2.06 8.81 3.79
CA GLN A 413 1.99 7.97 5.01
C GLN A 413 1.47 8.77 6.21
N GLY A 414 2.08 9.92 6.46
CA GLY A 414 1.83 10.73 7.64
C GLY A 414 3.14 11.16 8.30
N ALA A 415 3.06 11.51 9.59
CA ALA A 415 4.19 12.00 10.34
C ALA A 415 4.34 11.34 11.72
N VAL A 416 5.57 11.24 12.19
CA VAL A 416 5.94 10.71 13.49
C VAL A 416 6.76 11.76 14.22
N GLU A 417 6.34 12.11 15.42
CA GLU A 417 7.09 12.99 16.30
C GLU A 417 7.73 12.19 17.44
N ALA A 418 9.05 12.26 17.57
CA ALA A 418 9.80 11.49 18.57
C ALA A 418 11.05 12.24 19.03
N SER A 419 11.51 12.00 20.26
CA SER A 419 12.88 12.34 20.64
C SER A 419 13.88 11.37 20.00
N ALA A 420 15.15 11.74 19.94
CA ALA A 420 16.18 10.82 19.47
C ALA A 420 16.29 9.57 20.36
N GLU A 421 16.12 9.73 21.67
CA GLU A 421 16.13 8.61 22.62
C GLU A 421 14.99 7.64 22.33
N GLN A 422 13.79 8.15 22.02
CA GLN A 422 12.66 7.30 21.63
C GLN A 422 12.95 6.55 20.31
N LEU A 423 13.53 7.25 19.31
CA LEU A 423 13.93 6.62 18.05
C LEU A 423 15.01 5.54 18.25
N LEU A 424 15.94 5.74 19.19
CA LEU A 424 17.04 4.82 19.47
C LEU A 424 16.68 3.71 20.47
N ALA A 425 15.65 3.90 21.30
CA ALA A 425 15.13 2.89 22.23
C ALA A 425 14.24 1.84 21.54
N ALA A 426 13.71 2.18 20.37
CA ALA A 426 12.69 1.42 19.64
C ALA A 426 13.01 -0.06 19.26
N PRO A 427 14.25 -0.60 19.35
CA PRO A 427 14.47 -2.05 19.16
C PRO A 427 14.75 -2.84 20.44
N ALA A 428 14.65 -2.25 21.64
CA ALA A 428 14.90 -2.99 22.89
C ALA A 428 13.68 -3.76 23.43
N ALA A 429 12.46 -3.38 23.04
CA ALA A 429 11.25 -4.12 23.32
C ALA A 429 11.00 -5.09 22.16
N GLY A 430 11.42 -6.35 22.32
CA GLY A 430 11.31 -7.37 21.27
C GLY A 430 9.95 -7.31 20.58
N ALA A 431 9.96 -7.00 19.28
CA ALA A 431 8.82 -7.33 18.44
C ALA A 431 8.48 -8.81 18.72
N PRO A 432 7.19 -9.20 18.73
CA PRO A 432 6.83 -10.61 18.77
C PRO A 432 7.70 -11.34 17.75
N ALA A 433 8.12 -12.56 18.09
CA ALA A 433 8.95 -13.40 17.23
C ALA A 433 8.16 -13.82 15.97
N LEU A 434 7.78 -12.84 15.16
CA LEU A 434 7.07 -12.97 13.91
C LEU A 434 8.09 -13.34 12.86
N GLN A 435 7.76 -14.38 12.12
CA GLN A 435 8.51 -14.70 10.93
C GLN A 435 8.11 -13.70 9.83
N ILE A 436 9.12 -13.03 9.28
CA ILE A 436 8.94 -12.08 8.17
C ILE A 436 9.70 -12.61 6.97
N TRP A 437 8.99 -12.90 5.89
CA TRP A 437 9.60 -13.28 4.63
C TRP A 437 9.67 -12.08 3.69
N ARG A 438 10.72 -12.06 2.87
CA ARG A 438 10.90 -11.11 1.77
C ARG A 438 11.14 -11.93 0.53
N THR A 439 10.22 -11.87 -0.42
CA THR A 439 10.30 -12.60 -1.67
C THR A 439 10.35 -11.62 -2.84
N GLY A 440 11.09 -11.96 -3.89
CA GLY A 440 11.13 -11.15 -5.11
C GLY A 440 9.77 -11.12 -5.82
N ARG A 441 8.96 -12.18 -5.67
CA ARG A 441 7.69 -12.39 -6.38
C ARG A 441 6.52 -12.68 -5.44
N ASN A 442 5.32 -12.88 -5.99
CA ASN A 442 4.15 -13.23 -5.18
C ASN A 442 4.37 -14.55 -4.42
N LEU A 443 3.51 -14.90 -3.47
CA LEU A 443 3.35 -16.27 -2.98
C LEU A 443 2.03 -16.78 -3.55
N VAL A 444 1.94 -18.05 -3.90
CA VAL A 444 0.64 -18.67 -4.18
C VAL A 444 0.51 -19.97 -3.40
N ALA A 445 -0.68 -20.23 -2.87
CA ALA A 445 -0.98 -21.43 -2.11
C ALA A 445 -1.59 -22.50 -3.00
N ASP A 446 -1.05 -23.72 -2.95
CA ASP A 446 -1.70 -24.91 -3.51
C ASP A 446 -2.88 -25.36 -2.62
N ASP A 447 -3.58 -26.42 -3.03
CA ASP A 447 -4.73 -26.95 -2.29
C ASP A 447 -4.35 -27.65 -0.98
N ARG A 448 -3.05 -27.93 -0.76
CA ARG A 448 -2.51 -28.50 0.47
C ARG A 448 -2.05 -27.42 1.45
N GLY A 449 -2.16 -26.15 1.08
CA GLY A 449 -1.63 -25.02 1.86
C GLY A 449 -0.11 -24.87 1.74
N HIS A 450 0.56 -25.56 0.81
CA HIS A 450 1.97 -25.30 0.56
C HIS A 450 2.09 -23.97 -0.21
N LEU A 451 3.06 -23.14 0.16
CA LEU A 451 3.23 -21.81 -0.44
C LEU A 451 4.40 -21.81 -1.41
N TRP A 452 4.20 -21.29 -2.61
CA TRP A 452 5.18 -21.37 -3.68
C TRP A 452 5.66 -20.00 -4.14
N SER A 453 6.96 -19.85 -4.35
CA SER A 453 7.55 -18.61 -4.86
C SER A 453 8.89 -18.71 -5.54
N LEU A 454 9.10 -17.81 -6.50
CA LEU A 454 10.42 -17.45 -7.01
C LEU A 454 11.04 -16.47 -6.01
N TRP A 455 11.90 -17.00 -5.14
CA TRP A 455 12.39 -16.28 -3.96
C TRP A 455 13.30 -15.10 -4.33
N ASP A 456 14.16 -15.28 -5.33
CA ASP A 456 15.10 -14.27 -5.79
C ASP A 456 14.77 -13.73 -7.20
N TYR A 457 15.31 -12.56 -7.50
CA TYR A 457 15.25 -11.98 -8.85
C TYR A 457 16.18 -12.70 -9.84
N SER A 458 17.08 -13.55 -9.36
CA SER A 458 17.98 -14.32 -10.21
C SER A 458 17.25 -15.44 -10.95
N GLY A 459 16.06 -15.82 -10.49
CA GLY A 459 15.15 -16.73 -11.18
C GLY A 459 15.77 -18.10 -11.38
N GLN A 460 16.49 -18.61 -10.39
CA GLN A 460 17.22 -19.88 -10.52
C GLN A 460 16.38 -21.09 -10.09
N ALA A 461 15.45 -20.91 -9.16
CA ALA A 461 14.62 -21.99 -8.64
C ALA A 461 13.24 -21.50 -8.20
N MET A 462 12.28 -22.42 -8.17
CA MET A 462 11.01 -22.27 -7.50
C MET A 462 11.13 -22.85 -6.09
N TYR A 463 10.59 -22.15 -5.09
CA TYR A 463 10.68 -22.56 -3.69
C TYR A 463 9.29 -22.90 -3.15
N GLU A 464 9.20 -23.99 -2.39
CA GLU A 464 7.99 -24.48 -1.75
C GLU A 464 8.15 -24.41 -0.23
N TRP A 465 7.24 -23.72 0.44
CA TRP A 465 7.09 -23.80 1.88
C TRP A 465 6.11 -24.91 2.24
N THR A 466 6.62 -25.94 2.90
CA THR A 466 5.83 -27.11 3.31
C THR A 466 5.09 -26.89 4.63
N GLY A 467 5.05 -25.67 5.15
CA GLY A 467 4.64 -25.37 6.53
C GLY A 467 5.79 -25.39 7.54
N ALA A 468 6.89 -26.07 7.23
CA ALA A 468 8.02 -26.23 8.16
C ALA A 468 9.37 -25.75 7.60
N GLN A 469 9.60 -25.95 6.30
CA GLN A 469 10.85 -25.58 5.64
C GLN A 469 10.61 -25.15 4.19
N TRP A 470 11.57 -24.41 3.65
CA TRP A 470 11.64 -24.09 2.23
C TRP A 470 12.37 -25.21 1.49
N VAL A 471 11.72 -25.79 0.48
CA VAL A 471 12.27 -26.80 -0.42
C VAL A 471 12.50 -26.14 -1.78
N GLU A 472 13.71 -26.32 -2.32
CA GLU A 472 14.10 -25.75 -3.61
C GLU A 472 13.79 -26.74 -4.75
N HIS A 473 13.17 -26.22 -5.82
CA HIS A 473 12.85 -26.92 -7.06
C HIS A 473 13.54 -26.21 -8.23
N PRO A 474 14.70 -26.70 -8.69
CA PRO A 474 15.49 -26.03 -9.73
C PRO A 474 14.68 -25.80 -11.01
N LEU A 475 14.86 -24.64 -11.63
CA LEU A 475 14.27 -24.35 -12.93
C LEU A 475 15.11 -25.01 -14.05
N PRO A 476 14.48 -25.46 -15.15
CA PRO A 476 15.19 -25.91 -16.35
C PRO A 476 16.17 -24.85 -16.85
N GLN A 477 17.27 -25.27 -17.47
CA GLN A 477 18.32 -24.36 -17.95
C GLN A 477 17.74 -23.29 -18.89
N GLU A 478 16.78 -23.68 -19.73
CA GLU A 478 16.09 -22.80 -20.67
C GLU A 478 15.40 -21.62 -19.97
N LEU A 479 14.81 -21.84 -18.79
CA LEU A 479 14.18 -20.77 -18.01
C LEU A 479 15.20 -19.90 -17.27
N ARG A 480 16.31 -20.48 -16.81
CA ARG A 480 17.33 -19.75 -16.05
C ARG A 480 18.15 -18.79 -16.90
N GLU A 481 18.50 -19.20 -18.11
CA GLU A 481 19.44 -18.44 -18.97
C GLU A 481 18.72 -17.54 -19.97
N HIS A 482 17.52 -17.95 -20.39
CA HIS A 482 16.87 -17.39 -21.56
C HIS A 482 15.42 -16.98 -21.33
N ALA A 483 14.95 -16.88 -20.08
CA ALA A 483 13.59 -16.43 -19.81
C ALA A 483 13.47 -15.21 -18.89
N ASP A 484 12.54 -14.32 -19.23
CA ASP A 484 11.94 -13.37 -18.31
C ASP A 484 10.70 -14.03 -17.71
N LEU A 485 10.82 -14.52 -16.48
CA LEU A 485 9.69 -15.09 -15.75
C LEU A 485 8.71 -13.96 -15.37
N TYR A 486 7.41 -14.26 -15.30
CA TYR A 486 6.40 -13.33 -14.77
C TYR A 486 6.15 -13.50 -13.27
N ASP A 487 5.68 -12.45 -12.61
CA ASP A 487 5.28 -12.46 -11.19
C ASP A 487 3.94 -13.18 -10.95
N HIS A 488 3.30 -13.59 -12.03
CA HIS A 488 2.03 -14.30 -12.04
C HIS A 488 2.27 -15.75 -12.37
N TYR A 489 1.93 -16.65 -11.48
CA TYR A 489 1.89 -18.09 -11.67
C TYR A 489 0.77 -18.63 -10.79
N GLY A 490 0.47 -19.92 -10.91
CA GLY A 490 -0.63 -20.51 -10.17
C GLY A 490 -0.76 -22.00 -10.40
N PHE A 491 -1.89 -22.58 -10.03
CA PHE A 491 -2.09 -24.02 -10.06
C PHE A 491 -3.21 -24.42 -10.99
N ASP A 492 -3.11 -25.61 -11.56
CA ASP A 492 -4.28 -26.26 -12.15
C ASP A 492 -5.01 -27.16 -11.15
N SER A 493 -6.20 -27.63 -11.54
CA SER A 493 -7.02 -28.54 -10.72
C SER A 493 -6.37 -29.91 -10.43
N ARG A 494 -5.17 -30.16 -10.96
CA ARG A 494 -4.35 -31.35 -10.65
C ARG A 494 -3.20 -31.04 -9.69
N GLY A 495 -3.10 -29.81 -9.20
CA GLY A 495 -2.02 -29.36 -8.32
C GLY A 495 -0.68 -29.15 -9.02
N ARG A 496 -0.65 -29.02 -10.36
CA ARG A 496 0.58 -28.67 -11.10
C ARG A 496 0.74 -27.17 -11.15
N LEU A 497 1.98 -26.69 -11.04
CA LEU A 497 2.32 -25.28 -11.02
C LEU A 497 2.55 -24.77 -12.46
N TRP A 498 1.89 -23.68 -12.82
CA TRP A 498 1.96 -23.04 -14.13
C TRP A 498 2.73 -21.72 -14.04
N GLN A 499 3.92 -21.68 -14.65
CA GLN A 499 4.77 -20.51 -14.72
C GLN A 499 4.78 -19.95 -16.15
N PRO A 500 4.08 -18.83 -16.41
CA PRO A 500 4.25 -18.11 -17.65
C PRO A 500 5.61 -17.42 -17.71
N TYR A 501 6.17 -17.32 -18.92
CA TYR A 501 7.44 -16.67 -19.15
C TYR A 501 7.56 -16.11 -20.59
N ARG A 502 8.57 -15.29 -20.82
CA ARG A 502 9.00 -14.84 -22.16
C ARG A 502 10.44 -15.22 -22.40
N LYS A 503 10.84 -15.37 -23.67
CA LYS A 503 12.26 -15.54 -24.00
C LYS A 503 13.00 -14.20 -23.88
N LYS A 504 14.15 -14.18 -23.20
CA LYS A 504 14.98 -13.00 -22.94
C LYS A 504 15.41 -12.36 -24.27
N GLY A 505 15.21 -11.05 -24.42
CA GLY A 505 15.49 -10.33 -25.67
C GLY A 505 14.50 -10.62 -26.81
N GLY A 506 13.61 -11.61 -26.65
CA GLY A 506 12.50 -11.84 -27.55
C GLY A 506 11.39 -10.83 -27.26
N LYS A 507 11.17 -9.90 -28.19
CA LYS A 507 9.85 -9.31 -28.33
C LYS A 507 8.96 -10.44 -28.88
N GLY A 508 7.80 -10.72 -28.29
CA GLY A 508 7.03 -11.89 -28.72
C GLY A 508 5.89 -12.29 -27.81
N ARG A 509 5.32 -13.45 -28.15
CA ARG A 509 4.21 -14.14 -27.48
C ARG A 509 4.62 -14.79 -26.17
N GLU A 510 3.62 -15.18 -25.37
CA GLU A 510 3.80 -15.72 -24.03
C GLU A 510 3.92 -17.26 -24.06
N TYR A 511 4.78 -17.80 -23.20
CA TYR A 511 5.06 -19.23 -23.08
C TYR A 511 4.61 -19.73 -21.70
N PHE A 512 4.41 -21.04 -21.56
CA PHE A 512 4.16 -21.69 -20.27
C PHE A 512 5.17 -22.80 -19.99
N ALA A 513 5.59 -22.86 -18.74
CA ALA A 513 6.23 -24.01 -18.13
C ALA A 513 5.30 -24.59 -17.08
N ILE A 514 5.14 -25.91 -17.04
CA ILE A 514 4.31 -26.60 -16.06
C ILE A 514 5.22 -27.50 -15.21
N TYR A 515 5.25 -27.27 -13.91
CA TYR A 515 5.91 -28.17 -12.97
C TYR A 515 4.89 -29.13 -12.37
N ASP A 516 5.18 -30.43 -12.45
CA ASP A 516 4.42 -31.48 -11.79
C ASP A 516 5.12 -31.89 -10.49
N PRO A 517 4.61 -31.51 -9.31
CA PRO A 517 5.25 -31.83 -8.04
C PRO A 517 5.29 -33.34 -7.73
N GLN A 518 4.38 -34.13 -8.30
CA GLN A 518 4.36 -35.58 -8.09
C GLN A 518 5.47 -36.27 -8.87
N ARG A 519 5.80 -35.75 -10.05
CA ARG A 519 6.87 -36.27 -10.91
C ARG A 519 8.21 -35.57 -10.70
N GLN A 520 8.21 -34.44 -10.00
CA GLN A 520 9.35 -33.53 -9.86
C GLN A 520 9.96 -33.15 -11.21
N GLN A 521 9.09 -32.83 -12.18
CA GLN A 521 9.50 -32.57 -13.56
C GLN A 521 8.83 -31.33 -14.12
N TRP A 522 9.60 -30.59 -14.92
CA TRP A 522 9.11 -29.46 -15.70
C TRP A 522 8.77 -29.90 -17.13
N LEU A 523 7.63 -29.42 -17.63
CA LEU A 523 7.21 -29.52 -19.01
C LEU A 523 7.27 -28.12 -19.62
N LEU A 524 8.07 -27.97 -20.67
CA LEU A 524 8.21 -26.71 -21.42
C LEU A 524 7.38 -26.80 -22.70
N PHE A 525 6.67 -25.70 -23.01
CA PHE A 525 5.89 -25.58 -24.23
C PHE A 525 6.35 -24.40 -25.06
N ASP A 526 6.25 -24.52 -26.37
CA ASP A 526 6.67 -23.49 -27.34
C ASP A 526 5.64 -22.37 -27.52
N SER A 527 4.46 -22.48 -26.88
CA SER A 527 3.48 -21.40 -26.79
C SER A 527 2.46 -21.66 -25.69
N ALA A 528 1.80 -20.60 -25.23
CA ALA A 528 0.65 -20.73 -24.34
C ALA A 528 -0.48 -21.60 -24.94
N ARG A 529 -0.73 -21.46 -26.24
CA ARG A 529 -1.72 -22.24 -27.00
C ARG A 529 -1.47 -23.74 -26.92
N GLN A 530 -0.23 -24.16 -27.19
CA GLN A 530 0.17 -25.57 -27.15
C GLN A 530 0.04 -26.14 -25.74
N ALA A 531 0.48 -25.39 -24.73
CA ALA A 531 0.39 -25.80 -23.33
C ALA A 531 -1.07 -26.07 -22.91
N LEU A 532 -1.99 -25.16 -23.26
CA LEU A 532 -3.41 -25.26 -22.92
C LEU A 532 -4.12 -26.39 -23.69
N GLN A 533 -3.87 -26.52 -25.00
CA GLN A 533 -4.44 -27.61 -25.81
C GLN A 533 -4.00 -28.99 -25.31
N ALA A 534 -2.74 -29.13 -24.87
CA ALA A 534 -2.24 -30.39 -24.34
C ALA A 534 -3.01 -30.86 -23.09
N GLN A 535 -3.77 -29.97 -22.41
CA GLN A 535 -4.55 -30.31 -21.23
C GLN A 535 -5.99 -30.73 -21.52
N LEU A 536 -6.46 -30.62 -22.77
CA LEU A 536 -7.83 -31.00 -23.14
C LEU A 536 -8.13 -32.48 -22.87
N VAL A 537 -7.09 -33.32 -22.80
CA VAL A 537 -7.19 -34.74 -22.44
C VAL A 537 -7.71 -34.99 -21.02
N HIS A 538 -7.81 -33.95 -20.18
CA HIS A 538 -8.28 -34.04 -18.80
C HIS A 538 -9.78 -33.75 -18.63
N GLY A 539 -10.49 -33.36 -19.69
CA GLY A 539 -11.95 -33.19 -19.68
C GLY A 539 -12.42 -31.89 -19.03
N ALA A 540 -13.73 -31.83 -18.76
CA ALA A 540 -14.44 -30.59 -18.38
C ALA A 540 -14.09 -30.05 -16.98
N ASP A 541 -13.56 -30.89 -16.08
CA ASP A 541 -13.19 -30.49 -14.73
C ASP A 541 -11.77 -29.88 -14.64
N PHE A 542 -11.05 -29.84 -15.77
CA PHE A 542 -9.76 -29.20 -15.83
C PHE A 542 -9.89 -27.68 -15.74
N SER A 543 -9.17 -27.08 -14.80
CA SER A 543 -9.09 -25.63 -14.66
C SER A 543 -7.69 -25.19 -14.32
N VAL A 544 -7.36 -23.95 -14.67
CA VAL A 544 -6.07 -23.33 -14.38
C VAL A 544 -6.33 -21.99 -13.70
N ASP A 545 -5.84 -21.84 -12.47
CA ASP A 545 -5.92 -20.60 -11.69
C ASP A 545 -4.55 -19.92 -11.65
N VAL A 546 -4.19 -19.31 -12.78
CA VAL A 546 -3.02 -18.42 -12.88
C VAL A 546 -3.50 -16.98 -12.73
N SER A 547 -2.74 -16.14 -12.03
CA SER A 547 -3.08 -14.72 -11.90
C SER A 547 -2.83 -13.93 -13.19
N GLY A 548 -3.53 -12.80 -13.37
CA GLY A 548 -3.30 -11.88 -14.50
C GLY A 548 -4.05 -12.24 -15.80
N SER A 549 -3.60 -11.67 -16.92
CA SER A 549 -4.27 -11.77 -18.24
C SER A 549 -4.28 -13.18 -18.82
N LEU A 550 -3.33 -14.01 -18.41
CA LEU A 550 -3.09 -15.35 -18.96
C LEU A 550 -4.00 -16.44 -18.38
N ARG A 551 -4.90 -16.10 -17.47
CA ARG A 551 -5.86 -17.07 -16.91
C ARG A 551 -6.81 -17.57 -18.01
N PRO A 552 -6.81 -18.88 -18.33
CA PRO A 552 -7.70 -19.42 -19.33
C PRO A 552 -9.07 -19.76 -18.75
N ALA A 553 -10.08 -19.80 -19.62
CA ALA A 553 -11.35 -20.48 -19.37
C ALA A 553 -11.50 -21.67 -20.33
N PHE A 554 -12.09 -22.74 -19.82
CA PHE A 554 -12.39 -23.96 -20.57
C PHE A 554 -13.90 -24.14 -20.60
N SER A 555 -14.43 -24.53 -21.75
CA SER A 555 -15.82 -24.98 -21.87
C SER A 555 -15.91 -26.50 -21.69
N GLY A 556 -17.10 -27.00 -21.35
CA GLY A 556 -17.33 -28.44 -21.20
C GLY A 556 -17.15 -29.26 -22.49
N ASP A 557 -17.16 -28.61 -23.66
CA ASP A 557 -16.95 -29.22 -24.97
C ASP A 557 -15.52 -29.04 -25.53
N GLY A 558 -14.56 -28.61 -24.70
CA GLY A 558 -13.14 -28.58 -25.05
C GLY A 558 -12.68 -27.33 -25.81
N ARG A 559 -13.46 -26.24 -25.77
CA ARG A 559 -13.06 -24.92 -26.25
C ARG A 559 -12.29 -24.19 -25.15
N ILE A 560 -11.40 -23.29 -25.57
CA ILE A 560 -10.48 -22.58 -24.66
C ILE A 560 -10.51 -21.10 -25.01
N CYS A 561 -10.50 -20.21 -24.03
CA CYS A 561 -10.19 -18.81 -24.28
C CYS A 561 -9.28 -18.21 -23.21
N PHE A 562 -8.45 -17.24 -23.58
CA PHE A 562 -7.61 -16.47 -22.67
C PHE A 562 -7.18 -15.15 -23.31
N GLN A 563 -6.56 -14.26 -22.52
CA GLN A 563 -5.98 -13.02 -23.05
C GLN A 563 -4.45 -13.13 -23.10
N GLU A 564 -3.85 -12.67 -24.18
CA GLU A 564 -2.40 -12.63 -24.38
C GLU A 564 -1.95 -11.18 -24.64
N TYR A 565 -0.69 -10.86 -24.29
CA TYR A 565 -0.07 -9.59 -24.71
C TYR A 565 1.00 -9.82 -25.78
N ASP A 566 0.81 -9.23 -26.95
CA ASP A 566 1.82 -9.14 -28.01
C ASP A 566 2.73 -7.94 -27.72
N TRP A 567 3.90 -8.23 -27.15
CA TRP A 567 4.91 -7.23 -26.79
C TRP A 567 5.66 -6.66 -28.00
N GLU A 568 5.64 -7.32 -29.17
CA GLU A 568 6.25 -6.74 -30.38
C GLU A 568 5.42 -5.58 -30.89
N ARG A 569 4.09 -5.76 -30.86
CA ARG A 569 3.14 -4.79 -31.42
C ARG A 569 2.48 -3.91 -30.37
N TYR A 570 2.77 -4.17 -29.09
CA TYR A 570 2.14 -3.54 -27.92
C TYR A 570 0.60 -3.67 -27.94
N ARG A 571 0.10 -4.87 -28.23
CA ARG A 571 -1.35 -5.14 -28.39
C ARG A 571 -1.81 -6.22 -27.43
N ARG A 572 -3.03 -6.09 -26.93
CA ARG A 572 -3.74 -7.15 -26.20
C ARG A 572 -4.56 -7.96 -27.18
N LEU A 573 -4.48 -9.28 -27.06
CA LEU A 573 -5.12 -10.24 -27.95
C LEU A 573 -6.10 -11.11 -27.15
N ILE A 574 -7.26 -11.40 -27.74
CA ILE A 574 -8.15 -12.47 -27.29
C ILE A 574 -7.78 -13.71 -28.09
N GLN A 575 -7.43 -14.78 -27.39
CA GLN A 575 -7.13 -16.09 -27.96
C GLN A 575 -8.31 -17.02 -27.72
N TYR A 576 -8.81 -17.70 -28.76
CA TYR A 576 -9.93 -18.61 -28.66
C TYR A 576 -9.71 -19.87 -29.50
N TYR A 577 -9.77 -21.03 -28.87
CA TYR A 577 -9.78 -22.32 -29.53
C TYR A 577 -11.22 -22.81 -29.64
N ASP A 578 -11.73 -22.99 -30.85
CA ASP A 578 -13.11 -23.39 -31.12
C ASP A 578 -13.36 -24.91 -31.04
N GLY A 579 -12.35 -25.68 -30.63
CA GLY A 579 -12.35 -27.14 -30.66
C GLY A 579 -11.57 -27.73 -31.84
N THR A 580 -11.29 -26.91 -32.87
CA THR A 580 -10.57 -27.32 -34.08
C THR A 580 -9.38 -26.42 -34.41
N GLN A 581 -9.52 -25.10 -34.26
CA GLN A 581 -8.49 -24.12 -34.62
C GLN A 581 -8.48 -22.93 -33.65
N TRP A 582 -7.35 -22.21 -33.65
CA TRP A 582 -7.19 -20.98 -32.88
C TRP A 582 -7.62 -19.76 -33.69
N HIS A 583 -8.46 -18.95 -33.08
CA HIS A 583 -8.84 -17.62 -33.51
C HIS A 583 -8.15 -16.57 -32.64
N GLU A 584 -7.84 -15.44 -33.26
CA GLU A 584 -7.15 -14.33 -32.62
C GLU A 584 -7.83 -13.03 -33.01
N TRP A 585 -8.15 -12.21 -32.01
CA TRP A 585 -8.69 -10.87 -32.22
C TRP A 585 -7.92 -9.86 -31.39
N GLU A 586 -7.71 -8.67 -31.96
CA GLU A 586 -7.19 -7.57 -31.17
C GLU A 586 -8.27 -7.09 -30.20
N LEU A 587 -7.94 -6.97 -28.92
CA LEU A 587 -8.91 -6.60 -27.89
C LEU A 587 -9.64 -5.29 -28.22
N ARG A 588 -8.92 -4.30 -28.81
CA ARG A 588 -9.51 -3.03 -29.24
C ARG A 588 -10.56 -3.19 -30.35
N SER A 589 -10.40 -4.17 -31.26
CA SER A 589 -11.37 -4.40 -32.34
C SER A 589 -12.62 -5.11 -31.83
N VAL A 590 -12.52 -5.83 -30.72
CA VAL A 590 -13.66 -6.51 -30.08
C VAL A 590 -14.52 -5.51 -29.31
N ILE A 591 -13.89 -4.65 -28.51
CA ILE A 591 -14.62 -3.71 -27.63
C ILE A 591 -14.96 -2.37 -28.30
N GLY A 592 -14.22 -1.96 -29.35
CA GLY A 592 -14.47 -0.73 -30.11
C GLY A 592 -13.84 0.54 -29.54
N HIS A 593 -12.90 0.46 -28.59
CA HIS A 593 -12.28 1.62 -27.93
C HIS A 593 -10.75 1.53 -27.86
N ASN A 594 -10.08 2.69 -28.02
CA ASN A 594 -8.61 2.80 -27.92
C ASN A 594 -8.09 2.83 -26.47
N ARG A 595 -8.94 3.19 -25.51
CA ARG A 595 -8.65 3.22 -24.07
C ARG A 595 -9.87 2.72 -23.29
N PRO A 596 -10.24 1.43 -23.44
CA PRO A 596 -11.29 0.88 -22.60
C PRO A 596 -10.88 1.00 -21.12
N GLY A 597 -11.84 1.04 -20.20
CA GLY A 597 -11.55 0.65 -18.81
C GLY A 597 -10.92 -0.75 -18.77
N HIS A 598 -10.51 -1.24 -17.59
CA HIS A 598 -9.92 -2.59 -17.48
C HIS A 598 -10.93 -3.66 -17.94
N PRO A 599 -10.77 -4.28 -19.13
CA PRO A 599 -11.70 -5.33 -19.56
C PRO A 599 -11.45 -6.58 -18.72
N SER A 600 -12.50 -7.39 -18.53
CA SER A 600 -12.37 -8.69 -17.89
C SER A 600 -11.57 -9.65 -18.77
N LEU A 601 -11.18 -10.77 -18.17
CA LEU A 601 -10.73 -11.92 -18.93
C LEU A 601 -11.87 -12.46 -19.80
N PRO A 602 -11.58 -13.04 -20.98
CA PRO A 602 -12.58 -13.75 -21.75
C PRO A 602 -13.07 -14.98 -20.99
N PHE A 603 -14.35 -15.30 -21.14
CA PHE A 603 -15.01 -16.41 -20.45
C PHE A 603 -16.07 -17.06 -21.34
N PHE A 604 -16.58 -18.22 -20.91
CA PHE A 604 -17.77 -18.83 -21.51
C PHE A 604 -18.99 -18.47 -20.68
N ASN A 605 -19.97 -17.83 -21.30
CA ASN A 605 -21.19 -17.41 -20.62
C ASN A 605 -22.14 -18.59 -20.34
N HIS A 606 -23.28 -18.34 -19.71
CA HIS A 606 -24.27 -19.36 -19.35
C HIS A 606 -24.82 -20.15 -20.56
N THR A 607 -24.75 -19.57 -21.77
CA THR A 607 -25.10 -20.25 -23.03
C THR A 607 -23.93 -21.00 -23.66
N GLY A 608 -22.76 -20.99 -23.03
CA GLY A 608 -21.52 -21.58 -23.53
C GLY A 608 -20.87 -20.78 -24.66
N ARG A 609 -21.21 -19.51 -24.85
CA ARG A 609 -20.61 -18.63 -25.87
C ARG A 609 -19.44 -17.85 -25.30
N LEU A 610 -18.46 -17.56 -26.16
CA LEU A 610 -17.32 -16.73 -25.78
C LEU A 610 -17.80 -15.31 -25.50
N ALA A 611 -17.45 -14.77 -24.34
CA ALA A 611 -17.82 -13.43 -23.91
C ALA A 611 -16.67 -12.70 -23.24
N ILE A 612 -16.75 -11.37 -23.22
CA ILE A 612 -15.84 -10.49 -22.49
C ILE A 612 -16.60 -9.29 -21.92
N ASN A 613 -16.35 -8.97 -20.66
CA ASN A 613 -16.95 -7.81 -20.00
C ASN A 613 -15.99 -6.62 -20.06
N PHE A 614 -16.54 -5.42 -20.15
CA PHE A 614 -15.76 -4.19 -20.12
C PHE A 614 -16.63 -3.02 -19.65
N HIS A 615 -15.95 -1.93 -19.30
CA HIS A 615 -16.57 -0.69 -18.88
C HIS A 615 -16.47 0.33 -20.03
N GLU A 616 -17.63 0.76 -20.55
CA GLU A 616 -17.70 1.89 -21.49
C GLU A 616 -17.49 3.22 -20.76
N THR A 617 -17.99 3.30 -19.52
CA THR A 617 -17.77 4.39 -18.56
C THR A 617 -17.59 3.79 -17.17
N SER A 618 -17.23 4.60 -16.16
CA SER A 618 -17.03 4.15 -14.78
C SER A 618 -18.23 3.40 -14.16
N PHE A 619 -19.42 3.50 -14.75
CA PHE A 619 -20.66 2.90 -14.24
C PHE A 619 -21.39 2.00 -15.24
N ASN A 620 -21.14 2.11 -16.55
CA ASN A 620 -21.79 1.26 -17.55
C ASN A 620 -20.95 0.00 -17.81
N LYS A 621 -21.46 -1.14 -17.35
CA LYS A 621 -20.91 -2.46 -17.64
C LYS A 621 -21.56 -3.03 -18.89
N THR A 622 -20.74 -3.47 -19.83
CA THR A 622 -21.18 -4.06 -21.10
C THR A 622 -20.49 -5.40 -21.31
N THR A 623 -21.18 -6.35 -21.95
CA THR A 623 -20.62 -7.63 -22.39
C THR A 623 -20.58 -7.67 -23.92
N ARG A 624 -19.44 -8.05 -24.51
CA ARG A 624 -19.37 -8.51 -25.91
C ARG A 624 -19.47 -10.02 -25.92
N GLU A 625 -20.33 -10.55 -26.78
CA GLU A 625 -20.48 -11.99 -27.03
C GLU A 625 -20.08 -12.30 -28.48
N PHE A 626 -19.37 -13.41 -28.70
CA PHE A 626 -19.09 -13.91 -30.03
C PHE A 626 -20.13 -14.96 -30.43
N ALA A 627 -20.95 -14.63 -31.44
CA ALA A 627 -22.01 -15.46 -31.99
C ALA A 627 -22.06 -15.32 -33.51
N ASP A 628 -22.35 -16.42 -34.22
CA ASP A 628 -22.52 -16.44 -35.67
C ASP A 628 -21.35 -15.81 -36.46
N GLY A 629 -20.12 -15.98 -35.95
CA GLY A 629 -18.90 -15.46 -36.56
C GLY A 629 -18.64 -13.96 -36.31
N GLN A 630 -19.44 -13.30 -35.47
CA GLN A 630 -19.31 -11.86 -35.21
C GLN A 630 -19.39 -11.54 -33.70
N TRP A 631 -18.78 -10.42 -33.32
CA TRP A 631 -18.89 -9.87 -31.96
C TRP A 631 -20.10 -8.95 -31.87
N GLY A 632 -21.04 -9.26 -30.97
CA GLY A 632 -22.23 -8.47 -30.67
C GLY A 632 -22.20 -7.91 -29.25
N THR A 633 -22.95 -6.83 -28.99
CA THR A 633 -23.19 -6.33 -27.63
C THR A 633 -24.40 -7.04 -27.04
N VAL A 634 -24.27 -7.56 -25.81
CA VAL A 634 -25.35 -8.18 -25.05
C VAL A 634 -25.47 -7.55 -23.64
N GLY A 635 -26.54 -7.88 -22.92
CA GLY A 635 -26.70 -7.46 -21.53
C GLY A 635 -25.55 -7.96 -20.65
N PHE A 636 -25.18 -7.18 -19.63
CA PHE A 636 -24.08 -7.55 -18.75
C PHE A 636 -24.32 -8.91 -18.09
N GLU A 637 -23.35 -9.80 -18.21
CA GLU A 637 -23.35 -11.09 -17.53
C GLU A 637 -22.16 -11.22 -16.60
N SER A 638 -22.41 -11.62 -15.35
CA SER A 638 -21.34 -11.88 -14.40
C SER A 638 -20.58 -13.13 -14.82
N ALA A 639 -19.28 -13.00 -15.09
CA ALA A 639 -18.41 -14.08 -15.55
C ALA A 639 -18.19 -15.19 -14.49
N GLY A 640 -18.85 -15.14 -13.32
CA GLY A 640 -18.60 -16.05 -12.19
C GLY A 640 -17.22 -15.89 -11.54
N ILE A 641 -16.27 -15.27 -12.25
CA ILE A 641 -15.07 -14.65 -11.70
C ILE A 641 -15.56 -13.64 -10.68
N ARG A 642 -15.17 -13.80 -9.40
CA ARG A 642 -15.45 -12.82 -8.35
C ARG A 642 -15.00 -11.46 -8.86
N GLU A 643 -15.91 -10.67 -9.43
CA GLU A 643 -15.71 -9.24 -9.48
C GLU A 643 -15.42 -8.87 -8.03
N ALA A 644 -14.26 -8.26 -7.79
CA ALA A 644 -13.96 -7.70 -6.49
C ALA A 644 -14.94 -6.55 -6.26
N LEU A 645 -16.18 -6.89 -5.89
CA LEU A 645 -17.10 -5.95 -5.31
C LEU A 645 -16.33 -5.37 -4.12
N PRO A 646 -16.29 -4.03 -3.97
CA PRO A 646 -15.64 -3.42 -2.83
C PRO A 646 -16.35 -3.96 -1.59
N PHE A 647 -15.74 -4.95 -0.93
CA PHE A 647 -16.30 -5.58 0.24
C PHE A 647 -16.38 -4.49 1.31
N ARG A 648 -17.61 -4.11 1.65
CA ARG A 648 -17.86 -3.20 2.76
C ARG A 648 -18.10 -4.04 4.00
N LEU A 649 -17.27 -3.84 5.03
CA LEU A 649 -17.61 -4.31 6.37
C LEU A 649 -19.00 -3.79 6.74
N PRO A 650 -19.94 -4.68 7.13
CA PRO A 650 -21.19 -4.28 7.76
C PRO A 650 -20.91 -3.29 8.89
N ALA A 651 -21.74 -2.26 9.04
CA ALA A 651 -21.56 -1.23 10.08
C ALA A 651 -21.41 -1.84 11.49
N ALA A 652 -22.11 -2.95 11.72
CA ALA A 652 -22.07 -3.75 12.94
C ALA A 652 -20.70 -4.38 13.28
N LEU A 653 -19.86 -4.63 12.27
CA LEU A 653 -18.53 -5.24 12.42
C LEU A 653 -17.42 -4.19 12.35
N ARG A 654 -17.79 -2.90 12.29
CA ARG A 654 -16.82 -1.81 12.39
C ARG A 654 -16.43 -1.67 13.86
N PRO A 655 -15.14 -1.45 14.17
CA PRO A 655 -14.73 -1.41 15.56
C PRO A 655 -14.99 -0.03 16.21
N SER A 656 -15.65 0.91 15.48
CA SER A 656 -16.33 2.09 16.04
C SER A 656 -17.56 2.46 15.17
N PRO A 657 -18.68 2.95 15.78
CA PRO A 657 -19.84 3.48 15.07
C PRO A 657 -19.58 4.78 14.30
N GLU A 658 -18.56 5.55 14.72
CA GLU A 658 -18.21 6.84 14.14
C GLU A 658 -17.28 6.64 12.94
N SER A 659 -17.72 7.12 11.79
CA SER A 659 -17.20 6.83 10.46
C SER A 659 -15.69 7.02 10.30
N LEU A 660 -14.95 5.92 10.10
CA LEU A 660 -13.72 5.87 9.31
C LEU A 660 -13.74 4.56 8.51
N THR A 661 -13.50 4.65 7.21
CA THR A 661 -13.21 3.48 6.37
C THR A 661 -11.92 2.83 6.83
N PRO A 662 -11.83 1.48 6.89
CA PRO A 662 -10.58 0.80 7.20
C PRO A 662 -9.48 1.17 6.20
N ASP A 663 -8.22 1.13 6.64
CA ASP A 663 -7.08 1.45 5.78
C ASP A 663 -6.89 0.39 4.68
N CYS A 664 -7.18 -0.88 5.01
CA CYS A 664 -7.36 -1.96 4.05
C CYS A 664 -8.32 -3.02 4.59
N LEU A 665 -8.86 -3.81 3.68
CA LEU A 665 -9.62 -5.01 3.99
C LEU A 665 -9.33 -6.09 2.95
N VAL A 666 -9.00 -7.29 3.41
CA VAL A 666 -8.76 -8.46 2.57
C VAL A 666 -9.48 -9.66 3.15
N GLN A 667 -10.17 -10.44 2.32
CA GLN A 667 -10.80 -11.69 2.75
C GLN A 667 -9.88 -12.87 2.44
N ASP A 668 -9.73 -13.80 3.37
CA ASP A 668 -9.02 -15.06 3.17
C ASP A 668 -9.90 -16.11 2.44
N ARG A 669 -9.33 -17.28 2.12
CA ARG A 669 -10.06 -18.37 1.45
C ARG A 669 -11.19 -18.96 2.31
N SER A 670 -11.08 -18.89 3.64
CA SER A 670 -12.08 -19.37 4.59
C SER A 670 -13.24 -18.38 4.78
N GLY A 671 -13.12 -17.17 4.23
CA GLY A 671 -14.13 -16.13 4.31
C GLY A 671 -13.95 -15.16 5.47
N HIS A 672 -12.90 -15.30 6.29
CA HIS A 672 -12.56 -14.30 7.30
C HIS A 672 -11.98 -13.06 6.65
N CYS A 673 -12.18 -11.92 7.29
CA CYS A 673 -11.67 -10.64 6.82
C CYS A 673 -10.53 -10.17 7.72
N TRP A 674 -9.46 -9.69 7.11
CA TRP A 674 -8.31 -9.10 7.76
C TRP A 674 -8.30 -7.61 7.46
N VAL A 675 -8.17 -6.80 8.50
CA VAL A 675 -8.42 -5.36 8.43
C VAL A 675 -7.29 -4.63 9.11
N THR A 676 -6.68 -3.66 8.43
CA THR A 676 -5.80 -2.70 9.10
C THR A 676 -6.61 -1.44 9.38
N TRP A 677 -6.56 -0.97 10.62
CA TRP A 677 -7.28 0.22 11.02
C TRP A 677 -6.61 0.87 12.23
N LYS A 678 -6.46 2.20 12.20
CA LYS A 678 -5.90 2.97 13.33
C LYS A 678 -4.60 2.36 13.87
N GLN A 679 -3.67 2.01 12.98
CA GLN A 679 -2.36 1.45 13.34
C GLN A 679 -2.46 0.10 14.08
N GLN A 680 -3.46 -0.71 13.76
CA GLN A 680 -3.65 -2.04 14.32
C GLN A 680 -4.12 -3.02 13.23
N LEU A 681 -3.77 -4.29 13.41
CA LEU A 681 -4.31 -5.40 12.63
C LEU A 681 -5.50 -6.01 13.36
N TYR A 682 -6.60 -6.22 12.65
CA TYR A 682 -7.78 -6.90 13.16
C TYR A 682 -8.09 -8.13 12.32
N TRP A 683 -8.50 -9.19 13.02
CA TRP A 683 -9.19 -10.32 12.44
C TRP A 683 -10.70 -10.15 12.61
N VAL A 684 -11.45 -10.34 11.54
CA VAL A 684 -12.90 -10.22 11.50
C VAL A 684 -13.50 -11.51 10.97
N GLY A 685 -14.18 -12.24 11.84
CA GLY A 685 -14.82 -13.51 11.50
C GLY A 685 -15.89 -13.83 12.53
N LEU A 686 -16.91 -14.60 12.11
CA LEU A 686 -17.96 -15.10 13.01
C LEU A 686 -18.68 -14.00 13.82
N GLY A 687 -18.84 -12.80 13.26
CA GLY A 687 -19.48 -11.68 13.95
C GLY A 687 -18.55 -10.88 14.89
N ARG A 688 -17.27 -11.25 15.01
CA ARG A 688 -16.29 -10.59 15.89
C ARG A 688 -15.29 -9.77 15.10
N CYS A 689 -14.72 -8.76 15.75
CA CYS A 689 -13.57 -7.99 15.27
C CYS A 689 -12.55 -7.87 16.41
N LEU A 690 -11.43 -8.58 16.31
CA LEU A 690 -10.45 -8.69 17.39
C LEU A 690 -9.10 -8.12 16.92
N PRO A 691 -8.45 -7.25 17.71
CA PRO A 691 -7.08 -6.85 17.41
C PRO A 691 -6.16 -8.07 17.54
N TRP A 692 -5.22 -8.21 16.62
CA TRP A 692 -4.26 -9.32 16.65
C TRP A 692 -3.12 -9.07 17.65
N PHE A 693 -2.70 -7.81 17.79
CA PHE A 693 -1.63 -7.40 18.69
C PHE A 693 -2.20 -6.62 19.88
N ALA A 694 -1.50 -6.66 21.01
CA ALA A 694 -1.83 -5.77 22.11
C ALA A 694 -1.53 -4.31 21.72
N ALA A 695 -2.27 -3.34 22.28
CA ALA A 695 -2.11 -1.92 21.92
C ALA A 695 -0.70 -1.35 22.20
N THR A 696 0.05 -1.99 23.10
CA THR A 696 1.43 -1.60 23.47
C THR A 696 2.49 -2.47 22.82
N GLU A 697 2.10 -3.49 22.07
CA GLU A 697 3.03 -4.44 21.46
C GLU A 697 3.60 -3.86 20.16
N PRO A 698 4.93 -3.82 19.96
CA PRO A 698 5.51 -3.41 18.69
C PRO A 698 5.12 -4.38 17.57
N HIS A 699 4.53 -3.90 16.47
CA HIS A 699 4.12 -4.78 15.37
C HIS A 699 4.16 -4.10 13.99
N PRO A 700 4.15 -4.88 12.88
CA PRO A 700 4.31 -4.33 11.52
C PRO A 700 3.22 -3.34 11.09
N PHE A 701 2.04 -3.44 11.72
CA PHE A 701 0.85 -2.66 11.39
C PHE A 701 0.69 -1.37 12.20
N LEU A 702 1.71 -0.94 12.95
CA LEU A 702 1.72 0.35 13.66
C LEU A 702 1.72 1.57 12.72
N GLY A 703 1.85 1.36 11.41
CA GLY A 703 1.90 2.40 10.41
C GLY A 703 0.79 2.29 9.36
N VAL A 704 1.05 2.88 8.19
CA VAL A 704 0.16 2.84 7.01
C VAL A 704 0.25 1.56 6.19
N ARG A 705 0.92 0.53 6.73
CA ARG A 705 1.15 -0.74 6.03
C ARG A 705 -0.20 -1.42 5.79
N ARG A 706 -0.50 -1.73 4.53
CA ARG A 706 -1.73 -2.39 4.11
C ARG A 706 -1.51 -3.88 3.91
N ILE A 707 -2.58 -4.63 4.05
CA ILE A 707 -2.68 -6.03 3.62
C ILE A 707 -3.18 -6.02 2.18
N HIS A 708 -2.47 -6.74 1.32
CA HIS A 708 -2.81 -6.89 -0.09
C HIS A 708 -3.33 -8.29 -0.42
N GLU A 709 -3.03 -9.27 0.43
CA GLU A 709 -3.39 -10.67 0.24
C GLU A 709 -3.24 -11.40 1.57
N VAL A 710 -4.07 -12.43 1.76
CA VAL A 710 -4.01 -13.34 2.90
C VAL A 710 -3.95 -14.77 2.37
N LEU A 711 -2.91 -15.48 2.76
CA LEU A 711 -2.73 -16.90 2.48
C LEU A 711 -2.76 -17.67 3.81
N THR A 712 -3.02 -18.97 3.73
CA THR A 712 -2.91 -19.88 4.85
C THR A 712 -1.92 -20.96 4.45
N ASP A 713 -0.91 -21.20 5.29
CA ASP A 713 0.04 -22.27 5.04
C ASP A 713 -0.47 -23.64 5.51
N ALA A 714 0.31 -24.69 5.26
CA ALA A 714 -0.04 -26.07 5.59
C ALA A 714 -0.19 -26.34 7.10
N LEU A 715 0.36 -25.48 7.97
CA LEU A 715 0.19 -25.57 9.42
C LEU A 715 -0.96 -24.71 9.95
N GLY A 716 -1.69 -24.04 9.05
CA GLY A 716 -2.74 -23.10 9.42
C GLY A 716 -2.24 -21.71 9.81
N ASN A 717 -0.95 -21.41 9.63
CA ASN A 717 -0.44 -20.05 9.85
C ASN A 717 -1.07 -19.11 8.83
N THR A 718 -1.44 -17.91 9.27
CA THR A 718 -1.89 -16.85 8.36
C THR A 718 -0.67 -16.10 7.84
N VAL A 719 -0.52 -16.05 6.51
CA VAL A 719 0.57 -15.37 5.83
C VAL A 719 0.02 -14.14 5.13
N LEU A 720 0.29 -12.97 5.70
CA LEU A 720 -0.21 -11.68 5.21
C LEU A 720 0.80 -11.05 4.26
N ARG A 721 0.43 -10.83 3.00
CA ARG A 721 1.21 -9.98 2.10
C ARG A 721 0.98 -8.53 2.49
N THR A 722 2.05 -7.87 2.92
CA THR A 722 2.00 -6.50 3.43
C THR A 722 2.92 -5.58 2.63
N GLY A 723 2.51 -4.31 2.55
CA GLY A 723 3.31 -3.24 1.94
C GLY A 723 2.47 -1.98 1.81
N TRP A 724 3.11 -0.86 1.54
CA TRP A 724 2.40 0.41 1.40
C TRP A 724 2.08 0.79 -0.05
N THR A 725 3.00 0.55 -1.00
CA THR A 725 2.82 0.76 -2.45
C THR A 725 3.53 -0.34 -3.24
N TYR A 726 3.47 -0.32 -4.59
CA TYR A 726 3.92 -1.33 -5.58
C TYR A 726 5.42 -1.74 -5.55
N GLY A 727 6.01 -1.90 -4.36
CA GLY A 727 7.41 -2.27 -4.13
C GLY A 727 7.58 -3.67 -3.56
N GLU A 728 8.61 -3.82 -2.72
CA GLU A 728 9.00 -5.09 -2.10
C GLU A 728 7.85 -5.78 -1.37
N ARG A 729 7.75 -7.10 -1.59
CA ARG A 729 6.69 -7.94 -1.02
C ARG A 729 7.19 -8.53 0.29
N PHE A 730 6.62 -8.05 1.39
CA PHE A 730 6.86 -8.61 2.72
C PHE A 730 5.70 -9.49 3.14
N TYR A 731 5.98 -10.68 3.64
CA TYR A 731 4.98 -11.57 4.22
C TYR A 731 5.17 -11.65 5.72
N VAL A 732 4.14 -11.28 6.46
CA VAL A 732 4.10 -11.42 7.92
C VAL A 732 3.37 -12.72 8.22
N VAL A 733 4.05 -13.65 8.88
CA VAL A 733 3.48 -14.94 9.28
C VAL A 733 2.94 -14.83 10.70
N LEU A 734 1.66 -15.11 10.85
CA LEU A 734 0.95 -15.13 12.11
C LEU A 734 0.61 -16.57 12.47
N PRO A 735 0.95 -17.04 13.69
CA PRO A 735 0.64 -18.40 14.09
C PRO A 735 -0.88 -18.62 14.18
N PRO A 736 -1.39 -19.85 13.98
CA PRO A 736 -2.82 -20.17 14.05
C PRO A 736 -3.42 -19.90 15.44
N ASN A 737 -2.60 -19.91 16.48
CA ASN A 737 -3.02 -19.92 17.88
C ASN A 737 -3.16 -18.52 18.50
N HIS A 738 -3.85 -17.59 17.85
CA HIS A 738 -4.52 -16.57 18.67
C HIS A 738 -5.68 -17.30 19.36
N PRO A 739 -5.89 -17.17 20.68
CA PRO A 739 -7.06 -17.73 21.34
C PRO A 739 -8.28 -16.98 20.79
N LEU A 740 -8.80 -17.45 19.65
CA LEU A 740 -10.19 -17.24 19.32
C LEU A 740 -10.94 -17.91 20.48
N PRO A 741 -11.83 -17.19 21.19
CA PRO A 741 -12.65 -17.85 22.19
C PRO A 741 -13.37 -18.99 21.47
N ASP A 742 -13.07 -20.24 21.87
CA ASP A 742 -13.76 -21.43 21.38
C ASP A 742 -15.24 -21.19 21.67
N THR A 743 -15.96 -20.74 20.65
CA THR A 743 -17.41 -20.64 20.67
C THR A 743 -17.86 -21.54 19.54
N SER A 744 -18.07 -22.81 19.86
CA SER A 744 -18.60 -23.76 18.90
C SER A 744 -20.12 -23.60 18.88
N LEU A 745 -20.69 -23.52 17.67
CA LEU A 745 -22.13 -23.61 17.46
C LEU A 745 -22.38 -24.92 16.73
N ARG A 746 -22.97 -25.90 17.40
CA ARG A 746 -23.25 -27.20 16.84
C ARG A 746 -24.74 -27.31 16.54
N ILE A 747 -25.08 -27.55 15.26
CA ILE A 747 -26.44 -27.92 14.89
C ILE A 747 -26.64 -29.37 15.31
N LEU A 748 -27.52 -29.63 16.27
CA LEU A 748 -27.78 -30.97 16.79
C LEU A 748 -28.76 -31.73 15.89
N SER A 749 -29.76 -31.02 15.39
CA SER A 749 -30.75 -31.53 14.45
C SER A 749 -31.33 -30.37 13.64
N ALA A 750 -31.66 -30.64 12.36
CA ALA A 750 -32.39 -29.72 11.51
C ALA A 750 -33.45 -30.52 10.75
N GLU A 751 -34.70 -30.39 11.16
CA GLU A 751 -35.86 -30.93 10.44
C GLU A 751 -36.65 -29.77 9.82
N LEU A 752 -37.47 -30.07 8.81
CA LEU A 752 -38.36 -29.06 8.21
C LEU A 752 -39.25 -28.42 9.30
N GLY A 753 -38.94 -27.16 9.65
CA GLY A 753 -39.66 -26.38 10.65
C GLY A 753 -39.04 -26.32 12.05
N ALA A 754 -37.92 -27.02 12.33
CA ALA A 754 -37.25 -26.93 13.63
C ALA A 754 -35.73 -27.11 13.49
N ALA A 755 -34.97 -26.29 14.19
CA ALA A 755 -33.53 -26.45 14.29
C ALA A 755 -33.09 -26.37 15.75
N GLU A 756 -32.27 -27.33 16.16
CA GLU A 756 -31.66 -27.40 17.47
C GLU A 756 -30.20 -27.02 17.38
N PHE A 757 -29.77 -26.13 18.28
CA PHE A 757 -28.40 -25.65 18.31
C PHE A 757 -27.85 -25.76 19.73
N GLU A 758 -26.62 -26.21 19.83
CA GLU A 758 -25.80 -26.18 21.04
C GLU A 758 -24.73 -25.10 20.86
N VAL A 759 -24.52 -24.27 21.90
CA VAL A 759 -23.48 -23.25 21.92
C VAL A 759 -22.52 -23.57 23.05
N GLU A 760 -21.27 -23.85 22.72
CA GLU A 760 -20.22 -24.19 23.68
C GLU A 760 -19.19 -23.07 23.67
N GLY A 761 -19.01 -22.31 24.78
CA GLY A 761 -17.94 -21.30 24.86
C GLY A 761 -17.85 -20.51 26.18
N GLY A 762 -16.61 -20.17 26.57
CA GLY A 762 -16.26 -19.46 27.80
C GLY A 762 -16.38 -17.93 27.72
N GLU A 763 -16.76 -17.32 28.86
CA GLU A 763 -17.02 -15.89 29.11
C GLU A 763 -17.70 -15.08 27.99
N ALA A 764 -19.01 -14.90 28.14
CA ALA A 764 -19.89 -14.16 27.24
C ALA A 764 -19.52 -12.67 27.10
N THR A 765 -18.75 -12.34 26.05
CA THR A 765 -18.65 -10.98 25.52
C THR A 765 -18.91 -10.97 24.00
N SER A 766 -20.21 -10.87 23.66
CA SER A 766 -20.86 -10.42 22.41
C SER A 766 -20.67 -11.15 21.05
N ALA A 767 -21.82 -11.23 20.37
CA ALA A 767 -22.18 -11.38 18.94
C ALA A 767 -21.50 -12.47 18.09
N ALA A 768 -22.18 -13.62 17.97
CA ALA A 768 -22.06 -14.52 16.83
C ALA A 768 -23.15 -14.19 15.80
N ASP A 769 -22.88 -14.41 14.51
CA ASP A 769 -23.82 -14.21 13.40
C ASP A 769 -23.85 -15.52 12.57
N VAL A 770 -24.97 -16.25 12.59
CA VAL A 770 -25.10 -17.57 11.93
C VAL A 770 -25.90 -17.43 10.64
N ARG A 771 -25.32 -17.86 9.50
CA ARG A 771 -26.00 -17.93 8.20
C ARG A 771 -26.09 -19.38 7.73
N LEU A 772 -27.29 -19.88 7.48
CA LEU A 772 -27.50 -21.17 6.83
C LEU A 772 -27.46 -20.99 5.30
N ALA A 773 -26.49 -21.60 4.62
CA ALA A 773 -26.37 -21.56 3.16
C ALA A 773 -27.01 -22.80 2.51
N LYS A 774 -27.61 -22.61 1.34
CA LYS A 774 -28.29 -23.64 0.55
C LYS A 774 -27.30 -24.73 0.08
N GLY A 775 -27.54 -25.98 0.47
CA GLY A 775 -26.91 -27.14 -0.17
C GLY A 775 -27.30 -27.20 -1.64
N ARG A 776 -26.31 -27.27 -2.53
CA ARG A 776 -26.51 -27.43 -3.97
C ARG A 776 -26.52 -28.93 -4.24
N ASP A 777 -27.70 -29.51 -4.48
CA ASP A 777 -27.79 -30.88 -4.99
C ASP A 777 -27.13 -30.94 -6.37
N SER A 778 -26.03 -31.67 -6.45
CA SER A 778 -25.36 -32.04 -7.68
C SER A 778 -26.07 -33.25 -8.29
N GLY A 779 -27.02 -32.98 -9.20
CA GLY A 779 -27.40 -33.80 -10.36
C GLY A 779 -27.99 -35.20 -10.15
N ALA A 780 -29.26 -35.37 -10.53
CA ALA A 780 -29.75 -36.49 -11.36
C ALA A 780 -31.19 -36.21 -11.83
N ASN A 781 -31.46 -36.48 -13.11
CA ASN A 781 -32.79 -36.44 -13.73
C ASN A 781 -33.69 -37.55 -13.16
N SER A 782 -34.89 -37.22 -12.66
CA SER A 782 -36.12 -38.01 -12.88
C SER A 782 -37.38 -37.28 -12.35
N VAL A 783 -38.47 -37.53 -13.05
CA VAL A 783 -39.80 -36.87 -13.03
C VAL A 783 -40.69 -37.31 -11.85
N GLU A 784 -41.55 -36.37 -11.40
CA GLU A 784 -42.80 -36.49 -10.61
C GLU A 784 -42.81 -37.22 -9.26
N SER A 785 -43.03 -36.46 -8.17
CA SER A 785 -44.10 -36.79 -7.23
C SER A 785 -44.59 -35.54 -6.48
N LEU A 786 -45.91 -35.38 -6.44
CA LEU A 786 -46.67 -34.34 -5.74
C LEU A 786 -46.45 -34.41 -4.21
N ALA A 787 -45.91 -33.35 -3.61
CA ALA A 787 -46.18 -33.00 -2.22
C ALA A 787 -46.04 -31.48 -2.01
N ARG A 788 -47.18 -30.88 -1.66
CA ARG A 788 -47.51 -29.49 -1.21
C ARG A 788 -46.35 -28.51 -0.92
N PRO A 789 -46.48 -27.22 -1.27
CA PRO A 789 -45.50 -26.20 -0.90
C PRO A 789 -45.60 -25.95 0.61
N PHE A 790 -44.64 -26.46 1.38
CA PHE A 790 -44.43 -25.98 2.74
C PHE A 790 -43.59 -24.71 2.68
N ALA A 791 -44.02 -23.70 3.45
CA ALA A 791 -43.44 -22.37 3.41
C ALA A 791 -41.99 -22.38 3.94
N GLU A 792 -41.06 -21.93 3.11
CA GLU A 792 -39.64 -21.85 3.44
C GLU A 792 -39.38 -20.59 4.28
N VAL A 793 -39.02 -20.75 5.56
CA VAL A 793 -38.58 -19.63 6.41
C VAL A 793 -37.06 -19.53 6.32
N ARG A 794 -36.55 -18.40 5.84
CA ARG A 794 -35.11 -18.13 5.78
C ARG A 794 -34.67 -17.37 7.04
N ILE A 795 -33.93 -18.03 7.93
CA ILE A 795 -33.24 -17.34 9.03
C ILE A 795 -32.02 -16.62 8.43
N THR A 796 -32.01 -15.30 8.52
CA THR A 796 -30.95 -14.46 7.93
C THR A 796 -29.87 -14.05 8.94
N GLY A 797 -30.14 -14.23 10.23
CA GLY A 797 -29.16 -14.09 11.31
C GLY A 797 -29.74 -14.36 12.70
N ILE A 798 -28.89 -14.81 13.61
CA ILE A 798 -29.12 -14.86 15.06
C ILE A 798 -27.97 -14.11 15.70
N ARG A 799 -28.25 -13.06 16.47
CA ARG A 799 -27.27 -12.22 17.15
C ARG A 799 -27.47 -12.28 18.65
N LEU A 800 -26.42 -12.57 19.41
CA LEU A 800 -26.43 -12.49 20.87
C LEU A 800 -25.71 -11.21 21.34
N SER A 801 -26.34 -10.35 22.15
CA SER A 801 -25.73 -9.08 22.58
C SER A 801 -26.01 -8.72 24.05
N GLY A 802 -25.02 -8.13 24.72
CA GLY A 802 -25.12 -7.60 26.08
C GLY A 802 -24.28 -8.33 27.14
N THR A 803 -23.91 -7.62 28.20
CA THR A 803 -23.62 -8.21 29.52
C THR A 803 -24.93 -8.64 30.17
N PRO A 804 -24.95 -9.67 31.03
CA PRO A 804 -26.17 -10.28 31.54
C PRO A 804 -27.23 -9.24 31.98
N PRO A 805 -28.48 -9.33 31.49
CA PRO A 805 -29.03 -10.40 30.64
C PRO A 805 -28.61 -10.31 29.16
N VAL A 806 -28.22 -11.45 28.56
CA VAL A 806 -27.86 -11.55 27.13
C VAL A 806 -29.13 -11.45 26.30
N SER A 807 -29.20 -10.62 25.26
CA SER A 807 -30.34 -10.55 24.34
C SER A 807 -30.07 -11.34 23.07
N ALA A 808 -31.02 -12.13 22.60
CA ALA A 808 -30.98 -12.77 21.28
C ALA A 808 -31.85 -11.98 20.29
N GLU A 809 -31.27 -11.53 19.18
CA GLU A 809 -31.94 -10.93 18.04
C GLU A 809 -32.01 -11.96 16.91
N ILE A 810 -33.22 -12.36 16.51
CA ILE A 810 -33.44 -13.29 15.40
C ILE A 810 -34.06 -12.52 14.24
N SER A 811 -33.47 -12.63 13.06
CA SER A 811 -34.00 -12.05 11.81
C SER A 811 -34.37 -13.16 10.83
N TRP A 812 -35.54 -13.05 10.20
CA TRP A 812 -35.96 -13.97 9.14
C TRP A 812 -36.79 -13.27 8.06
N GLU A 813 -36.85 -13.90 6.89
CA GLU A 813 -37.75 -13.53 5.79
C GLU A 813 -38.90 -14.54 5.70
N ALA A 814 -40.13 -14.05 5.74
CA ALA A 814 -41.35 -14.84 5.59
C ALA A 814 -41.96 -14.60 4.20
N LEU A 815 -42.47 -15.66 3.55
CA LEU A 815 -43.25 -15.53 2.33
C LEU A 815 -44.64 -14.91 2.62
N PRO A 816 -45.18 -14.06 1.73
CA PRO A 816 -46.49 -13.44 1.92
C PRO A 816 -47.61 -14.48 2.09
N GLY A 817 -48.54 -14.23 3.03
CA GLY A 817 -49.79 -14.99 3.16
C GLY A 817 -49.71 -16.27 4.01
N VAL A 818 -48.63 -16.51 4.75
CA VAL A 818 -48.49 -17.66 5.64
C VAL A 818 -48.47 -17.21 7.11
N VAL A 819 -49.28 -17.86 7.94
CA VAL A 819 -49.30 -17.64 9.39
C VAL A 819 -48.21 -18.51 10.03
N TYR A 820 -47.30 -17.89 10.77
CA TYR A 820 -46.25 -18.63 11.47
C TYR A 820 -46.41 -18.49 12.99
N GLY A 821 -46.22 -19.60 13.69
CA GLY A 821 -45.93 -19.61 15.13
C GLY A 821 -44.42 -19.77 15.34
N LEU A 822 -43.83 -18.88 16.13
CA LEU A 822 -42.47 -18.99 16.63
C LEU A 822 -42.50 -19.38 18.10
N GLU A 823 -41.83 -20.47 18.46
CA GLU A 823 -41.60 -20.86 19.85
C GLU A 823 -40.10 -20.94 20.12
N PHE A 824 -39.66 -20.25 21.16
CA PHE A 824 -38.29 -20.33 21.66
C PHE A 824 -38.31 -20.93 23.06
N THR A 825 -37.66 -22.08 23.21
CA THR A 825 -37.66 -22.86 24.44
C THR A 825 -36.22 -23.14 24.91
N ARG A 826 -36.03 -23.28 26.22
CA ARG A 826 -34.76 -23.65 26.86
C ARG A 826 -34.94 -24.95 27.63
N GLU A 827 -33.98 -25.85 27.59
CA GLU A 827 -33.98 -27.06 28.41
C GLU A 827 -33.52 -26.74 29.85
N LEU A 828 -34.30 -27.19 30.85
CA LEU A 828 -34.05 -26.97 32.28
C LEU A 828 -33.30 -28.11 32.98
N GLY A 829 -32.76 -29.09 32.23
CA GLY A 829 -31.94 -30.17 32.77
C GLY A 829 -32.17 -31.53 32.07
N PRO A 830 -31.44 -32.59 32.48
CA PRO A 830 -31.31 -33.87 31.75
C PRO A 830 -32.59 -34.73 31.65
N ARG A 831 -33.75 -34.20 32.04
CA ARG A 831 -35.06 -34.85 31.91
C ARG A 831 -35.95 -34.18 30.85
N ALA A 832 -35.37 -33.41 29.91
CA ALA A 832 -36.06 -32.82 28.76
C ALA A 832 -37.29 -31.95 29.10
N HIS A 833 -37.24 -31.20 30.21
CA HIS A 833 -38.25 -30.18 30.48
C HIS A 833 -37.86 -28.89 29.76
N TRP A 834 -38.60 -28.58 28.68
CA TRP A 834 -38.45 -27.35 27.92
C TRP A 834 -39.28 -26.22 28.55
N GLN A 835 -38.62 -25.16 28.98
CA GLN A 835 -39.28 -23.92 29.37
C GLN A 835 -39.50 -23.05 28.14
N LEU A 836 -40.76 -22.70 27.87
CA LEU A 836 -41.09 -21.69 26.87
C LEU A 836 -40.62 -20.32 27.36
N LEU A 837 -39.60 -19.80 26.70
CA LEU A 837 -39.06 -18.47 26.98
C LEU A 837 -39.83 -17.40 26.20
N PHE A 838 -40.27 -17.74 24.99
CA PHE A 838 -40.98 -16.81 24.12
C PHE A 838 -41.88 -17.56 23.14
N LYS A 839 -43.08 -17.03 22.91
CA LYS A 839 -44.02 -17.51 21.89
C LYS A 839 -44.63 -16.33 21.16
N HIS A 840 -44.50 -16.34 19.84
CA HIS A 840 -45.10 -15.32 18.99
C HIS A 840 -45.94 -15.98 17.91
N THR A 841 -47.15 -15.47 17.71
CA THR A 841 -48.04 -15.87 16.64
C THR A 841 -48.53 -14.60 15.99
N ASN A 842 -48.19 -14.40 14.72
CA ASN A 842 -48.61 -13.22 13.99
C ASN A 842 -48.93 -13.59 12.54
N THR A 843 -49.93 -12.90 11.99
CA THR A 843 -50.19 -12.81 10.56
C THR A 843 -49.28 -11.71 10.03
N VAL A 844 -48.26 -12.05 9.25
CA VAL A 844 -47.32 -11.04 8.72
C VAL A 844 -47.81 -10.61 7.33
N ASP A 845 -48.50 -9.47 7.26
CA ASP A 845 -48.83 -8.80 5.99
C ASP A 845 -47.67 -7.95 5.44
N VAL A 846 -46.54 -7.88 6.16
CA VAL A 846 -45.42 -7.00 5.83
C VAL A 846 -44.24 -7.79 5.25
N ILE A 847 -43.86 -7.45 4.01
CA ILE A 847 -42.61 -7.89 3.39
C ILE A 847 -41.47 -7.10 4.04
N GLY A 848 -40.77 -7.70 5.00
CA GLY A 848 -39.59 -7.11 5.64
C GLY A 848 -39.03 -7.98 6.78
N PRO A 849 -37.76 -7.79 7.18
CA PRO A 849 -37.16 -8.55 8.28
C PRO A 849 -37.86 -8.24 9.61
N LEU A 850 -38.45 -9.25 10.25
CA LEU A 850 -38.96 -9.14 11.61
C LEU A 850 -37.78 -9.33 12.59
N ARG A 851 -37.65 -8.43 13.57
CA ARG A 851 -36.63 -8.50 14.63
C ARG A 851 -37.30 -8.76 15.96
N ILE A 852 -36.85 -9.79 16.66
CA ILE A 852 -37.31 -10.10 18.02
C ILE A 852 -36.11 -10.12 18.95
N GLN A 853 -36.16 -9.31 20.01
CA GLN A 853 -35.18 -9.33 21.11
C GLN A 853 -35.70 -10.20 22.25
N ILE A 854 -34.95 -11.25 22.62
CA ILE A 854 -35.29 -12.15 23.72
C ILE A 854 -34.24 -12.00 24.83
N PRO A 855 -34.62 -11.55 26.05
CA PRO A 855 -33.70 -11.51 27.19
C PRO A 855 -33.44 -12.91 27.74
N LEU A 856 -32.17 -13.30 27.86
CA LEU A 856 -31.67 -14.55 28.42
C LEU A 856 -31.12 -14.28 29.84
N SER A 857 -31.49 -15.12 30.81
CA SER A 857 -30.97 -15.02 32.18
C SER A 857 -29.49 -15.43 32.27
N ALA A 858 -28.80 -14.95 33.32
CA ALA A 858 -27.35 -14.94 33.48
C ALA A 858 -26.65 -16.31 33.69
N GLU A 859 -27.27 -17.44 33.35
CA GLU A 859 -26.65 -18.75 33.54
C GLU A 859 -25.86 -19.21 32.30
N PRO A 860 -24.65 -19.77 32.44
CA PRO A 860 -23.68 -19.79 31.33
C PRO A 860 -23.83 -20.95 30.33
N MET A 861 -24.72 -21.93 30.53
CA MET A 861 -24.85 -23.08 29.62
C MET A 861 -26.28 -23.66 29.61
N GLY A 862 -26.78 -24.02 28.43
CA GLY A 862 -28.08 -24.69 28.26
C GLY A 862 -28.45 -24.96 26.79
N PHE A 863 -29.33 -25.94 26.55
CA PHE A 863 -29.88 -26.22 25.21
C PHE A 863 -31.04 -25.27 24.90
N TYR A 864 -31.07 -24.75 23.68
CA TYR A 864 -32.13 -23.88 23.19
C TYR A 864 -32.73 -24.47 21.92
N ARG A 865 -34.06 -24.41 21.80
CA ARG A 865 -34.78 -24.88 20.62
C ARG A 865 -35.61 -23.74 20.07
N LEU A 866 -35.53 -23.55 18.76
CA LEU A 866 -36.36 -22.63 18.00
C LEU A 866 -37.26 -23.44 17.07
N THR A 867 -38.57 -23.38 17.31
CA THR A 867 -39.58 -24.10 16.53
C THR A 867 -40.37 -23.11 15.68
N PHE A 868 -40.46 -23.40 14.38
CA PHE A 868 -41.33 -22.73 13.42
C PHE A 868 -42.48 -23.65 13.07
N SER A 869 -43.69 -23.25 13.47
CA SER A 869 -44.90 -23.99 13.15
C SER A 869 -45.69 -23.20 12.12
N PRO A 870 -45.76 -23.62 10.84
CA PRO A 870 -46.74 -23.08 9.92
C PRO A 870 -48.15 -23.42 10.47
N ARG A 871 -49.03 -22.43 10.55
CA ARG A 871 -50.43 -22.62 10.99
C ARG A 871 -51.38 -22.71 9.80
#